data_AF-A0A2N2GDW2-F1
#
_entry.id   AF-A0A2N2GDW2-F1
#
_cell.length_a   1.000
_cell.length_b   1.000
_cell.length_c   1.000
_cell.angle_alpha   90.00
_cell.angle_beta   90.00
_cell.angle_gamma   90.00
#
_symmetry.space_group_name_H-M   'P 1'
#
loop_
_entity.id
_entity.type
_entity.pdbx_description
1 polymer ?
#
loop_
_entity_poly.entity_id
_entity_poly.type
_entity_poly.pdbx_seq_one_letter_code
_entity_poly.pdbx_strand_id
1 'polypeptide(L)'
;MKPSVYQWGHFLLWGAADEKQAAETWPAEAMTFRKILRPSPFFSNLPSDYLLVTDTATDISCEPRSLKKLFSIARKTRAGLIYSDFLAKTEKGLAPHPLNDYQPGSLRETFDFGHFFILDAAAIRQALNKYGPLPSDPDNAFYDLRLKISIDHPLLHVPEALYTVSHKKRKPVKKSGRPTESQFAYVARENAVRQKKLEKIATAYLKQIDAHLPPRTKTAGREADDFQWKASIVIPVLNRKKTIADALDSALTQKTNFAFNVIVVDNHSTDGTTGILKAFAARYPHVHHIIPKLRGLGIGGCWNEAIHSPLCGRYAVQLDSDDLYSSPSTLQKVVNKLRRGSYAMVVGSYTLVDEKLKPIPPGLIDHREWTPKNGHNNLLRVNGMGAPRAFDTSVLRRFAFPDVSYGEDYAVALRISREYRIGRIYESLYLCRRWSDNTDAGLSVEKQNRNDDYKDRLRTMEIKARRQINCKERSRPFPTETNKIFAEFPGEAQATLPALSHIFFESQKKNWPGLSSACRDLAAVRTREFTCGNDSIALQYNPARQVSSGAALDEESIRKRPCFLCAVNRPREQHGILYRDTYLILCNPAPIFGHHFTVASLTHEPQDITSALTCFLQLAADASPDYTVFYNGPACGASAPDHLHFQMIPYDTLPFLTELTKLPVMKIDDSVCVSAGESCGRTVVVMESNNAAALKKHFLRLLKAAQTVLSSGDEPRVNVFCRYEKNRWRLTSFLRRKHRPDAYFAEGGQRIFVSPGAIDMAGVIITPRLADFKNLDGDTVRNIYREVSLDGESLDKITRSLTKCPTKK
;
A
#
# COMPACT_ATOMS: atom_id res chain seq x y z
N MET A 1 44.97 -1.49 -5.18
CA MET A 1 44.15 -2.43 -4.38
C MET A 1 42.70 -2.01 -4.47
N LYS A 2 41.76 -2.93 -4.70
CA LYS A 2 40.33 -2.62 -4.50
C LYS A 2 40.14 -2.31 -3.01
N PRO A 3 39.44 -1.23 -2.64
CA PRO A 3 39.21 -0.92 -1.23
C PRO A 3 38.46 -2.07 -0.56
N SER A 4 38.96 -2.56 0.57
CA SER A 4 38.30 -3.57 1.41
C SER A 4 37.14 -2.98 2.23
N VAL A 5 37.04 -1.65 2.28
CA VAL A 5 36.06 -0.90 3.08
C VAL A 5 35.39 0.20 2.29
N TYR A 6 34.07 0.32 2.47
CA TYR A 6 33.26 1.34 1.85
C TYR A 6 32.59 2.22 2.91
N GLN A 7 32.43 3.50 2.62
CA GLN A 7 31.66 4.41 3.48
C GLN A 7 30.30 4.67 2.85
N TRP A 8 29.21 4.46 3.61
CA TRP A 8 27.84 4.78 3.21
C TRP A 8 27.17 5.63 4.29
N GLY A 9 27.09 6.94 4.04
CA GLY A 9 26.62 7.87 5.06
C GLY A 9 27.53 7.85 6.30
N HIS A 10 26.93 7.58 7.46
CA HIS A 10 27.64 7.43 8.73
C HIS A 10 28.13 6.00 9.00
N PHE A 11 27.93 5.07 8.07
CA PHE A 11 28.39 3.68 8.18
C PHE A 11 29.68 3.40 7.43
N LEU A 12 30.48 2.47 7.97
CA LEU A 12 31.54 1.76 7.29
C LEU A 12 31.09 0.32 7.01
N LEU A 13 31.44 -0.20 5.83
CA LEU A 13 31.00 -1.49 5.32
C LEU A 13 32.22 -2.34 4.93
N TRP A 14 32.33 -3.54 5.50
CA TRP A 14 33.33 -4.55 5.16
C TRP A 14 32.66 -5.74 4.49
N GLY A 15 33.17 -6.14 3.32
CA GLY A 15 32.71 -7.34 2.63
C GLY A 15 33.43 -8.58 3.17
N ALA A 16 32.66 -9.62 3.50
CA ALA A 16 33.18 -10.92 3.88
C ALA A 16 32.36 -12.04 3.22
N ALA A 17 33.01 -13.08 2.73
CA ALA A 17 32.38 -14.30 2.24
C ALA A 17 31.91 -15.17 3.41
N ASP A 18 32.71 -15.24 4.47
CA ASP A 18 32.43 -16.07 5.65
C ASP A 18 32.99 -15.47 6.95
N GLU A 19 32.80 -16.19 8.06
CA GLU A 19 33.25 -15.75 9.38
C GLU A 19 34.78 -15.73 9.53
N LYS A 20 35.50 -16.57 8.78
CA LYS A 20 36.96 -16.66 8.86
C LYS A 20 37.57 -15.44 8.19
N GLN A 21 37.11 -15.14 6.97
CA GLN A 21 37.50 -13.92 6.27
C GLN A 21 37.12 -12.67 7.08
N ALA A 22 35.94 -12.65 7.69
CA ALA A 22 35.52 -11.53 8.54
C ALA A 22 36.46 -11.33 9.74
N ALA A 23 36.86 -12.40 10.43
CA ALA A 23 37.76 -12.34 11.58
C ALA A 23 39.20 -11.94 11.20
N GLU A 24 39.65 -12.26 9.99
CA GLU A 24 40.98 -11.89 9.48
C GLU A 24 41.05 -10.44 8.99
N THR A 25 39.94 -9.92 8.44
CA THR A 25 39.92 -8.62 7.74
C THR A 25 39.36 -7.47 8.56
N TRP A 26 38.76 -7.73 9.72
CA TRP A 26 38.13 -6.73 10.57
C TRP A 26 38.49 -6.90 12.06
N PRO A 27 38.83 -5.80 12.77
CA PRO A 27 39.05 -4.43 12.28
C PRO A 27 40.50 -4.22 11.77
N ALA A 28 40.72 -3.39 10.74
CA ALA A 28 42.09 -3.02 10.31
C ALA A 28 42.44 -1.58 10.71
N GLU A 29 43.69 -1.37 11.11
CA GLU A 29 44.17 -0.14 11.76
C GLU A 29 44.46 1.02 10.81
N ALA A 30 44.68 0.77 9.52
CA ALA A 30 44.93 1.79 8.50
C ALA A 30 44.00 1.58 7.29
N MET A 31 42.94 2.38 7.16
CA MET A 31 41.92 2.16 6.13
C MET A 31 41.69 3.38 5.25
N THR A 32 42.05 3.25 3.97
CA THR A 32 41.49 4.10 2.91
C THR A 32 40.14 3.50 2.50
N PHE A 33 39.07 4.28 2.62
CA PHE A 33 37.71 3.83 2.27
C PHE A 33 37.20 4.54 1.01
N ARG A 34 36.32 3.87 0.28
CA ARG A 34 35.62 4.47 -0.87
C ARG A 34 34.20 4.84 -0.51
N LYS A 35 33.82 6.09 -0.77
CA LYS A 35 32.44 6.56 -0.56
C LYS A 35 31.47 5.93 -1.57
N ILE A 36 30.35 5.43 -1.07
CA ILE A 36 29.23 4.95 -1.87
C ILE A 36 28.35 6.16 -2.19
N LEU A 37 28.47 6.65 -3.43
CA LEU A 37 27.67 7.79 -3.93
C LEU A 37 26.35 7.35 -4.56
N ARG A 38 26.30 6.11 -5.06
CA ARG A 38 25.13 5.52 -5.71
C ARG A 38 24.85 4.16 -5.05
N PRO A 39 23.91 4.09 -4.09
CA PRO A 39 23.70 2.86 -3.31
C PRO A 39 23.15 1.72 -4.17
N SER A 40 22.14 1.96 -5.03
CA SER A 40 21.51 0.87 -5.81
C SER A 40 22.50 0.10 -6.70
N PRO A 41 23.36 0.75 -7.52
CA PRO A 41 24.36 0.02 -8.30
C PRO A 41 25.40 -0.70 -7.44
N PHE A 42 25.81 -0.11 -6.31
CA PHE A 42 26.76 -0.73 -5.39
C PHE A 42 26.18 -2.02 -4.79
N PHE A 43 24.99 -1.94 -4.21
CA PHE A 43 24.32 -3.06 -3.55
C PHE A 43 23.81 -4.15 -4.51
N SER A 44 23.62 -3.82 -5.79
CA SER A 44 23.29 -4.83 -6.81
C SER A 44 24.49 -5.70 -7.18
N ASN A 45 25.70 -5.14 -7.09
CA ASN A 45 26.95 -5.76 -7.53
C ASN A 45 27.91 -6.02 -6.35
N LEU A 46 27.37 -6.52 -5.24
CA LEU A 46 28.17 -6.79 -4.05
C LEU A 46 29.18 -7.91 -4.31
N PRO A 47 30.47 -7.71 -3.98
CA PRO A 47 31.54 -8.68 -4.23
C PRO A 47 31.60 -9.81 -3.19
N SER A 48 30.76 -9.76 -2.15
CA SER A 48 30.83 -10.63 -0.98
C SER A 48 29.44 -11.13 -0.58
N ASP A 49 29.38 -12.17 0.24
CA ASP A 49 28.12 -12.78 0.71
C ASP A 49 27.53 -12.04 1.92
N TYR A 50 28.37 -11.41 2.73
CA TYR A 50 27.96 -10.61 3.88
C TYR A 50 28.61 -9.23 3.88
N LEU A 51 27.92 -8.28 4.49
CA LEU A 51 28.44 -6.95 4.79
C LEU A 51 28.38 -6.72 6.30
N LEU A 52 29.54 -6.55 6.93
CA LEU A 52 29.63 -6.04 8.29
C LEU A 52 29.46 -4.52 8.23
N VAL A 53 28.61 -3.98 9.08
CA VAL A 53 28.29 -2.55 9.11
C VAL A 53 28.58 -1.98 10.49
N THR A 54 29.39 -0.93 10.58
CA THR A 54 29.65 -0.22 11.83
C THR A 54 29.46 1.28 11.71
N ASP A 55 29.17 1.96 12.82
CA ASP A 55 29.15 3.42 12.86
C ASP A 55 30.58 4.01 12.77
N THR A 56 30.76 5.03 11.92
CA THR A 56 32.01 5.78 11.77
C THR A 56 32.46 6.49 13.06
N ALA A 57 31.51 6.87 13.92
CA ALA A 57 31.75 7.65 15.14
C ALA A 57 32.25 6.81 16.33
N THR A 58 32.21 5.49 16.21
CA THR A 58 32.56 4.54 17.27
C THR A 58 33.72 3.64 16.89
N ASP A 59 34.46 3.21 17.90
CA ASP A 59 35.35 2.06 17.84
C ASP A 59 34.59 0.84 18.35
N ILE A 60 34.58 -0.21 17.55
CA ILE A 60 33.90 -1.47 17.84
C ILE A 60 34.96 -2.54 18.11
N SER A 61 34.83 -3.24 19.24
CA SER A 61 35.64 -4.41 19.57
C SER A 61 34.72 -5.62 19.69
N CYS A 62 34.95 -6.64 18.87
CA CYS A 62 34.17 -7.87 18.86
C CYS A 62 35.10 -9.07 18.76
N GLU A 63 34.93 -10.03 19.66
CA GLU A 63 35.77 -11.22 19.68
C GLU A 63 35.47 -12.15 18.50
N PRO A 64 36.46 -12.87 17.94
CA PRO A 64 36.23 -13.81 16.84
C PRO A 64 35.15 -14.86 17.12
N ARG A 65 34.99 -15.29 18.38
CA ARG A 65 33.93 -16.24 18.78
C ARG A 65 32.54 -15.62 18.68
N SER A 66 32.37 -14.38 19.12
CA SER A 66 31.13 -13.61 19.00
C SER A 66 30.76 -13.34 17.54
N LEU A 67 31.75 -12.98 16.72
CA LEU A 67 31.57 -12.80 15.29
C LEU A 67 31.13 -14.10 14.60
N LYS A 68 31.82 -15.22 14.88
CA LYS A 68 31.43 -16.55 14.38
C LYS A 68 30.01 -16.93 14.79
N LYS A 69 29.59 -16.58 16.01
CA LYS A 69 28.23 -16.81 16.49
C LYS A 69 27.20 -16.04 15.67
N LEU A 70 27.39 -14.74 15.46
CA LEU A 70 26.49 -13.91 14.62
C LEU A 70 26.35 -14.48 13.20
N PHE A 71 27.47 -14.82 12.56
CA PHE A 71 27.46 -15.43 11.23
C PHE A 71 26.76 -16.80 11.17
N SER A 72 26.97 -17.63 12.19
CA SER A 72 26.32 -18.95 12.32
C SER A 72 24.80 -18.80 12.45
N ILE A 73 24.34 -17.85 13.27
CA ILE A 73 22.91 -17.56 13.44
C ILE A 73 22.33 -17.00 12.14
N ALA A 74 23.00 -16.04 11.50
CA ALA A 74 22.55 -15.46 10.23
C ALA A 74 22.32 -16.54 9.15
N ARG A 75 23.26 -17.48 8.99
CA ARG A 75 23.12 -18.61 8.06
C ARG A 75 21.96 -19.54 8.40
N LYS A 76 21.87 -19.98 9.65
CA LYS A 76 20.86 -20.96 10.09
C LYS A 76 19.44 -20.41 10.00
N THR A 77 19.28 -19.12 10.25
CA THR A 77 17.98 -18.43 10.25
C THR A 77 17.64 -17.77 8.92
N ARG A 78 18.61 -17.70 7.98
CA ARG A 78 18.53 -16.93 6.74
C ARG A 78 18.13 -15.46 7.00
N ALA A 79 18.70 -14.87 8.05
CA ALA A 79 18.43 -13.48 8.41
C ALA A 79 19.01 -12.52 7.37
N GLY A 80 18.21 -11.56 6.92
CA GLY A 80 18.65 -10.51 6.01
C GLY A 80 19.49 -9.44 6.71
N LEU A 81 19.28 -9.27 8.02
CA LEU A 81 20.06 -8.42 8.92
C LEU A 81 20.14 -9.12 10.28
N ILE A 82 21.32 -9.18 10.89
CA ILE A 82 21.48 -9.63 12.27
C ILE A 82 22.22 -8.58 13.11
N TYR A 83 21.76 -8.37 14.33
CA TYR A 83 22.32 -7.43 15.31
C TYR A 83 22.22 -7.99 16.73
N SER A 84 22.92 -7.39 17.68
CA SER A 84 22.95 -7.87 19.07
C SER A 84 23.04 -6.72 20.06
N ASP A 85 22.72 -7.02 21.33
CA ASP A 85 23.10 -6.17 22.45
C ASP A 85 24.63 -5.90 22.46
N PHE A 86 25.04 -4.89 23.21
CA PHE A 86 26.44 -4.52 23.34
C PHE A 86 26.79 -3.94 24.71
N LEU A 87 28.08 -3.84 25.00
CA LEU A 87 28.61 -3.13 26.15
C LEU A 87 29.10 -1.75 25.73
N ALA A 88 28.55 -0.69 26.32
CA ALA A 88 29.00 0.67 26.12
C ALA A 88 30.10 1.03 27.12
N LYS A 89 31.25 1.52 26.64
CA LYS A 89 32.33 2.01 27.51
C LYS A 89 31.98 3.42 28.01
N THR A 90 31.71 3.53 29.30
CA THR A 90 31.41 4.77 30.01
C THR A 90 32.58 5.19 30.91
N GLU A 91 32.51 6.40 31.48
CA GLU A 91 33.48 6.86 32.50
C GLU A 91 33.53 5.94 33.74
N LYS A 92 32.43 5.23 34.03
CA LYS A 92 32.28 4.33 35.17
C LYS A 92 32.58 2.86 34.85
N GLY A 93 33.06 2.56 33.63
CA GLY A 93 33.33 1.20 33.16
C GLY A 93 32.36 0.76 32.05
N LEU A 94 32.26 -0.55 31.84
CA LEU A 94 31.37 -1.14 30.82
C LEU A 94 29.93 -1.20 31.34
N ALA A 95 29.00 -0.62 30.59
CA ALA A 95 27.56 -0.67 30.89
C ALA A 95 26.84 -1.49 29.82
N PRO A 96 25.94 -2.42 30.19
CA PRO A 96 25.14 -3.15 29.21
C PRO A 96 24.16 -2.21 28.49
N HIS A 97 23.98 -2.44 27.20
CA HIS A 97 23.02 -1.72 26.36
C HIS A 97 22.15 -2.73 25.61
N PRO A 98 20.99 -3.11 26.19
CA PRO A 98 20.06 -3.99 25.50
C PRO A 98 19.41 -3.28 24.30
N LEU A 99 19.01 -4.04 23.29
CA LEU A 99 18.26 -3.59 22.12
C LEU A 99 16.91 -4.29 22.04
N ASN A 100 16.01 -3.74 21.24
CA ASN A 100 14.68 -4.31 21.03
C ASN A 100 14.68 -5.32 19.88
N ASP A 101 13.81 -6.32 20.00
CA ASP A 101 13.51 -7.24 18.90
C ASP A 101 12.83 -6.51 17.74
N TYR A 102 13.18 -6.91 16.52
CA TYR A 102 12.55 -6.37 15.32
C TYR A 102 11.21 -7.06 15.06
N GLN A 103 10.16 -6.28 14.83
CA GLN A 103 8.81 -6.79 14.56
C GLN A 103 8.16 -6.02 13.40
N PRO A 104 7.03 -6.51 12.83
CA PRO A 104 6.38 -5.83 11.72
C PRO A 104 6.04 -4.37 11.98
N GLY A 105 5.86 -3.96 13.25
CA GLY A 105 5.60 -2.60 13.68
C GLY A 105 6.84 -1.71 13.85
N SER A 106 8.06 -2.23 13.70
CA SER A 106 9.34 -1.51 13.81
C SER A 106 9.63 -0.61 12.59
N LEU A 107 8.64 0.21 12.24
CA LEU A 107 8.63 1.09 11.06
C LEU A 107 9.38 2.39 11.26
N ARG A 108 9.75 2.75 12.49
CA ARG A 108 10.36 4.05 12.75
C ARG A 108 11.73 4.13 12.11
N GLU A 109 12.05 5.25 11.46
CA GLU A 109 13.39 5.45 10.92
C GLU A 109 14.48 5.44 12.00
N THR A 110 14.09 5.68 13.26
CA THR A 110 14.96 5.71 14.44
C THR A 110 15.02 4.36 15.18
N PHE A 111 14.60 3.25 14.57
CA PHE A 111 14.78 1.93 15.19
C PHE A 111 16.28 1.65 15.38
N ASP A 112 16.67 1.27 16.60
CA ASP A 112 18.06 1.10 16.98
C ASP A 112 18.54 -0.34 16.72
N PHE A 113 19.48 -0.50 15.80
CA PHE A 113 20.16 -1.77 15.50
C PHE A 113 21.51 -1.88 16.22
N GLY A 114 21.85 -0.91 17.08
CA GLY A 114 23.17 -0.77 17.68
C GLY A 114 24.20 -0.20 16.71
N HIS A 115 25.48 -0.26 17.13
CA HIS A 115 26.60 0.28 16.37
C HIS A 115 27.31 -0.74 15.47
N PHE A 116 26.87 -2.01 15.52
CA PHE A 116 27.39 -3.10 14.69
C PHE A 116 26.27 -4.08 14.32
N PHE A 117 26.15 -4.37 13.03
CA PHE A 117 25.23 -5.38 12.50
C PHE A 117 25.78 -5.98 11.19
N ILE A 118 25.23 -7.13 10.79
CA ILE A 118 25.63 -7.85 9.57
C ILE A 118 24.43 -7.91 8.62
N LEU A 119 24.64 -7.61 7.35
CA LEU A 119 23.66 -7.75 6.28
C LEU A 119 24.01 -8.92 5.36
N ASP A 120 22.99 -9.66 4.95
CA ASP A 120 23.13 -10.71 3.93
C ASP A 120 23.01 -10.11 2.52
N ALA A 121 24.01 -10.35 1.67
CA ALA A 121 24.07 -9.77 0.33
C ALA A 121 23.02 -10.38 -0.61
N ALA A 122 22.60 -11.63 -0.40
CA ALA A 122 21.55 -12.24 -1.21
C ALA A 122 20.18 -11.62 -0.90
N ALA A 123 19.88 -11.37 0.37
CA ALA A 123 18.68 -10.68 0.83
C ALA A 123 18.62 -9.24 0.27
N ILE A 124 19.74 -8.51 0.28
CA ILE A 124 19.85 -7.19 -0.36
C ILE A 124 19.52 -7.28 -1.85
N ARG A 125 20.19 -8.15 -2.61
CA ARG A 125 19.98 -8.29 -4.06
C ARG A 125 18.53 -8.68 -4.38
N GLN A 126 17.95 -9.61 -3.63
CA GLN A 126 16.55 -10.02 -3.78
C GLN A 126 15.60 -8.85 -3.53
N ALA A 127 15.82 -8.09 -2.46
CA ALA A 127 15.02 -6.92 -2.11
C ALA A 127 15.06 -5.85 -3.21
N LEU A 128 16.24 -5.55 -3.76
CA LEU A 128 16.37 -4.58 -4.85
C LEU A 128 15.75 -5.07 -6.17
N ASN A 129 15.91 -6.35 -6.49
CA ASN A 129 15.34 -6.95 -7.70
C ASN A 129 13.81 -6.99 -7.67
N LYS A 130 13.22 -7.28 -6.49
CA LYS A 130 11.77 -7.43 -6.32
C LYS A 130 11.06 -6.10 -6.08
N TYR A 131 11.65 -5.19 -5.29
CA TYR A 131 11.00 -3.96 -4.83
C TYR A 131 11.61 -2.67 -5.39
N GLY A 132 12.61 -2.78 -6.27
CA GLY A 132 13.19 -1.64 -7.00
C GLY A 132 14.31 -0.91 -6.27
N PRO A 133 14.88 0.14 -6.90
CA PRO A 133 16.11 0.80 -6.45
C PRO A 133 15.92 1.61 -5.16
N LEU A 134 17.04 1.93 -4.51
CA LEU A 134 17.11 2.78 -3.33
C LEU A 134 17.23 4.28 -3.68
N PRO A 135 16.77 5.18 -2.79
CA PRO A 135 17.10 6.60 -2.83
C PRO A 135 18.62 6.86 -2.87
N SER A 136 19.03 8.04 -3.35
CA SER A 136 20.45 8.44 -3.37
C SER A 136 20.99 8.82 -1.99
N ASP A 137 20.14 9.40 -1.14
CA ASP A 137 20.49 9.82 0.22
C ASP A 137 20.72 8.59 1.12
N PRO A 138 21.89 8.44 1.77
CA PRO A 138 22.24 7.24 2.55
C PRO A 138 21.26 6.89 3.67
N ASP A 139 20.80 7.86 4.46
CA ASP A 139 19.89 7.61 5.58
C ASP A 139 18.53 7.09 5.07
N ASN A 140 17.97 7.75 4.06
CA ASN A 140 16.73 7.29 3.43
C ASN A 140 16.91 5.93 2.72
N ALA A 141 18.09 5.70 2.14
CA ALA A 141 18.42 4.45 1.45
C ALA A 141 18.53 3.27 2.42
N PHE A 142 19.13 3.46 3.60
CA PHE A 142 19.17 2.43 4.63
C PHE A 142 17.77 2.13 5.17
N TYR A 143 16.98 3.18 5.44
CA TYR A 143 15.60 3.03 5.88
C TYR A 143 14.73 2.25 4.86
N ASP A 144 14.83 2.58 3.57
CA ASP A 144 14.13 1.85 2.50
C ASP A 144 14.65 0.40 2.36
N LEU A 145 15.96 0.21 2.40
CA LEU A 145 16.60 -1.10 2.26
C LEU A 145 16.17 -2.07 3.37
N ARG A 146 16.25 -1.65 4.64
CA ARG A 146 15.86 -2.50 5.78
C ARG A 146 14.39 -2.91 5.71
N LEU A 147 13.52 -1.99 5.28
CA LEU A 147 12.09 -2.27 5.14
C LEU A 147 11.85 -3.28 4.02
N LYS A 148 12.48 -3.12 2.86
CA LYS A 148 12.38 -4.07 1.74
C LYS A 148 12.90 -5.47 2.12
N ILE A 149 14.02 -5.56 2.83
CA ILE A 149 14.57 -6.83 3.33
C ILE A 149 13.55 -7.49 4.27
N SER A 150 12.95 -6.71 5.19
CA SER A 150 12.00 -7.23 6.18
C SER A 150 10.71 -7.84 5.62
N ILE A 151 10.44 -7.67 4.32
CA ILE A 151 9.27 -8.27 3.66
C ILE A 151 9.48 -9.77 3.46
N ASP A 152 10.69 -10.18 3.04
CA ASP A 152 10.98 -11.56 2.65
C ASP A 152 11.97 -12.27 3.57
N HIS A 153 12.70 -11.52 4.40
CA HIS A 153 13.75 -12.04 5.28
C HIS A 153 13.60 -11.52 6.71
N PRO A 154 13.89 -12.34 7.74
CA PRO A 154 13.87 -11.87 9.12
C PRO A 154 15.03 -10.90 9.37
N LEU A 155 14.76 -9.89 10.19
CA LEU A 155 15.77 -9.04 10.81
C LEU A 155 15.86 -9.53 12.25
N LEU A 156 17.02 -10.03 12.65
CA LEU A 156 17.12 -10.85 13.86
C LEU A 156 17.99 -10.17 14.92
N HIS A 157 17.43 -10.08 16.11
CA HIS A 157 18.12 -9.64 17.31
C HIS A 157 18.70 -10.84 18.06
N VAL A 158 19.94 -10.73 18.51
CA VAL A 158 20.57 -11.67 19.45
C VAL A 158 20.70 -10.96 20.80
N PRO A 159 19.90 -11.34 21.82
CA PRO A 159 19.86 -10.67 23.13
C PRO A 159 21.04 -11.07 24.01
N GLU A 160 22.24 -10.87 23.48
CA GLU A 160 23.51 -11.13 24.13
C GLU A 160 24.49 -10.01 23.78
N ALA A 161 25.25 -9.53 24.76
CA ALA A 161 26.23 -8.48 24.52
C ALA A 161 27.47 -9.05 23.80
N LEU A 162 27.46 -9.01 22.46
CA LEU A 162 28.48 -9.67 21.63
C LEU A 162 29.64 -8.77 21.18
N TYR A 163 29.55 -7.47 21.45
CA TYR A 163 30.63 -6.51 21.16
C TYR A 163 30.66 -5.37 22.18
N THR A 164 31.79 -4.66 22.23
CA THR A 164 31.99 -3.46 23.04
C THR A 164 32.11 -2.24 22.12
N VAL A 165 31.56 -1.11 22.58
CA VAL A 165 31.56 0.16 21.88
C VAL A 165 32.30 1.21 22.72
N SER A 166 33.19 1.97 22.07
CA SER A 166 33.75 3.21 22.64
C SER A 166 33.67 4.36 21.64
N HIS A 167 33.37 5.57 22.10
CA HIS A 167 33.34 6.74 21.22
C HIS A 167 34.74 7.27 20.91
N LYS A 168 35.00 7.56 19.63
CA LYS A 168 36.25 8.22 19.20
C LYS A 168 36.31 9.63 19.79
N LYS A 169 37.44 10.01 20.42
CA LYS A 169 37.65 11.38 20.93
C LYS A 169 37.57 12.39 19.78
N ARG A 170 36.44 13.09 19.63
CA ARG A 170 36.32 14.27 18.76
C ARG A 170 36.47 15.54 19.60
N LYS A 171 37.18 16.56 19.06
CA LYS A 171 37.09 17.94 19.56
C LYS A 171 35.61 18.35 19.56
N PRO A 172 35.09 18.98 20.63
CA PRO A 172 33.69 19.37 20.70
C PRO A 172 33.39 20.35 19.55
N VAL A 173 32.66 19.88 18.55
CA VAL A 173 31.99 20.79 17.63
C VAL A 173 30.97 21.52 18.48
N LYS A 174 31.01 22.86 18.51
CA LYS A 174 29.95 23.68 19.15
C LYS A 174 28.61 23.16 18.63
N LYS A 175 27.82 22.49 19.47
CA LYS A 175 26.40 22.29 19.22
C LYS A 175 25.78 23.70 19.25
N SER A 176 25.67 24.34 18.09
CA SER A 176 24.83 25.52 17.94
C SER A 176 23.38 25.07 18.00
N GLY A 177 22.85 24.97 19.21
CA GLY A 177 21.47 24.60 19.48
C GLY A 177 21.36 23.85 20.82
N ARG A 178 20.43 24.29 21.68
CA ARG A 178 19.99 23.50 22.84
C ARG A 178 19.48 22.14 22.33
N PRO A 179 19.64 21.05 23.09
CA PRO A 179 19.15 19.74 22.68
C PRO A 179 17.64 19.81 22.47
N THR A 180 17.19 19.75 21.22
CA THR A 180 15.81 19.42 20.89
C THR A 180 15.55 18.00 21.37
N GLU A 181 14.48 17.77 22.13
CA GLU A 181 14.03 16.43 22.50
C GLU A 181 13.98 15.54 21.24
N SER A 182 14.73 14.44 21.24
CA SER A 182 14.92 13.56 20.06
C SER A 182 13.59 13.07 19.49
N GLN A 183 12.60 12.90 20.37
CA GLN A 183 11.26 12.45 20.03
C GLN A 183 10.46 13.44 19.15
N PHE A 184 10.84 14.73 19.11
CA PHE A 184 10.17 15.78 18.32
C PHE A 184 11.04 16.33 17.19
N ALA A 185 12.22 15.75 16.97
CA ALA A 185 13.13 16.19 15.91
C ALA A 185 12.45 16.21 14.53
N TYR A 186 11.48 15.33 14.27
CA TYR A 186 10.75 15.29 13.01
C TYR A 186 9.81 16.48 12.76
N VAL A 187 9.37 17.18 13.81
CA VAL A 187 8.39 18.29 13.71
C VAL A 187 9.06 19.61 13.29
N ALA A 188 10.39 19.69 13.39
CA ALA A 188 11.12 20.89 12.99
C ALA A 188 10.90 21.24 11.51
N ARG A 189 10.62 22.52 11.20
CA ARG A 189 10.36 23.01 9.84
C ARG A 189 11.47 22.64 8.84
N GLU A 190 12.71 22.65 9.30
CA GLU A 190 13.91 22.29 8.52
C GLU A 190 13.90 20.82 8.07
N ASN A 191 13.12 19.97 8.73
CA ASN A 191 13.01 18.54 8.44
C ASN A 191 11.82 18.19 7.53
N ALA A 192 10.97 19.13 7.11
CA ALA A 192 9.75 18.84 6.35
C ALA A 192 10.01 18.08 5.03
N VAL A 193 11.09 18.41 4.30
CA VAL A 193 11.48 17.71 3.07
C VAL A 193 11.92 16.27 3.37
N ARG A 194 12.71 16.08 4.43
CA ARG A 194 13.13 14.76 4.90
C ARG A 194 11.92 13.92 5.31
N GLN A 195 10.99 14.49 6.07
CA GLN A 195 9.77 13.81 6.52
C GLN A 195 8.89 13.35 5.35
N LYS A 196 8.73 14.16 4.31
CA LYS A 196 8.00 13.75 3.09
C LYS A 196 8.66 12.57 2.38
N LYS A 197 9.99 12.51 2.34
CA LYS A 197 10.73 11.38 1.76
C LYS A 197 10.51 10.10 2.58
N LEU A 198 10.64 10.18 3.90
CA LEU A 198 10.41 9.06 4.82
C LEU A 198 8.97 8.56 4.77
N GLU A 199 7.98 9.47 4.71
CA GLU A 199 6.57 9.12 4.53
C GLU A 199 6.34 8.36 3.22
N LYS A 200 6.97 8.80 2.11
CA LYS A 200 6.85 8.13 0.82
C LYS A 200 7.39 6.69 0.89
N ILE A 201 8.54 6.48 1.53
CA ILE A 201 9.16 5.16 1.72
C ILE A 201 8.24 4.27 2.58
N ALA A 202 7.79 4.76 3.73
CA ALA A 202 6.89 4.01 4.62
C ALA A 202 5.56 3.65 3.92
N THR A 203 5.01 4.58 3.12
CA THR A 203 3.77 4.36 2.36
C THR A 203 3.98 3.28 1.29
N ALA A 204 5.12 3.29 0.59
CA ALA A 204 5.46 2.25 -0.38
C ALA A 204 5.57 0.88 0.32
N TYR A 205 6.26 0.81 1.45
CA TYR A 205 6.36 -0.40 2.26
C TYR A 205 4.98 -0.93 2.70
N LEU A 206 4.12 -0.08 3.25
CA LEU A 206 2.76 -0.47 3.67
C LEU A 206 1.92 -1.02 2.51
N LYS A 207 2.10 -0.50 1.29
CA LYS A 207 1.45 -1.06 0.09
C LYS A 207 1.96 -2.46 -0.24
N GLN A 208 3.28 -2.68 -0.16
CA GLN A 208 3.89 -3.98 -0.45
C GLN A 208 3.42 -5.08 0.53
N ILE A 209 3.22 -4.73 1.80
CA ILE A 209 2.77 -5.68 2.83
C ILE A 209 1.24 -5.72 3.03
N ASP A 210 0.48 -5.09 2.14
CA ASP A 210 -0.98 -4.99 2.20
C ASP A 210 -1.54 -4.38 3.50
N ALA A 211 -0.86 -3.39 4.06
CA ALA A 211 -1.28 -2.67 5.26
C ALA A 211 -1.59 -1.19 5.00
N HIS A 212 -1.56 -0.76 3.74
CA HIS A 212 -1.95 0.59 3.34
C HIS A 212 -3.48 0.73 3.33
N LEU A 213 -4.00 1.81 3.93
CA LEU A 213 -5.41 2.17 3.84
C LEU A 213 -5.63 3.39 2.94
N PRO A 214 -6.73 3.48 2.18
CA PRO A 214 -7.09 4.71 1.48
C PRO A 214 -7.40 5.85 2.45
N PRO A 215 -7.54 7.11 1.98
CA PRO A 215 -8.04 8.21 2.82
C PRO A 215 -9.33 7.82 3.54
N ARG A 216 -9.46 8.20 4.81
CA ARG A 216 -10.65 7.87 5.61
C ARG A 216 -11.75 8.88 5.37
N THR A 217 -12.98 8.38 5.22
CA THR A 217 -14.17 9.19 4.92
C THR A 217 -15.23 9.09 6.01
N LYS A 218 -15.21 8.03 6.84
CA LYS A 218 -16.18 7.81 7.91
C LYS A 218 -16.15 8.94 8.94
N THR A 219 -17.33 9.36 9.36
CA THR A 219 -17.57 10.36 10.40
C THR A 219 -18.21 9.69 11.62
N ALA A 220 -18.18 10.35 12.78
CA ALA A 220 -18.73 9.83 14.03
C ALA A 220 -20.28 9.81 14.08
N GLY A 221 -20.96 10.28 13.03
CA GLY A 221 -22.43 10.41 12.98
C GLY A 221 -22.95 11.67 13.70
N ARG A 222 -24.26 11.92 13.59
CA ARG A 222 -24.98 13.00 14.30
C ARG A 222 -26.07 12.36 15.17
N GLU A 223 -25.71 11.85 16.34
CA GLU A 223 -26.71 11.40 17.32
C GLU A 223 -27.41 12.56 18.04
N ALA A 224 -28.53 12.27 18.70
CA ALA A 224 -29.32 13.20 19.50
C ALA A 224 -28.51 13.81 20.67
N ASP A 225 -28.96 14.97 21.14
CA ASP A 225 -28.21 15.87 22.02
C ASP A 225 -28.53 15.69 23.52
N ASP A 226 -28.94 14.49 23.95
CA ASP A 226 -29.48 14.20 25.29
C ASP A 226 -28.42 14.11 26.41
N PHE A 227 -27.25 14.73 26.22
CA PHE A 227 -26.21 14.79 27.26
C PHE A 227 -26.40 16.03 28.13
N GLN A 228 -26.41 15.84 29.45
CA GLN A 228 -26.35 16.95 30.42
C GLN A 228 -25.18 17.90 30.13
N TRP A 229 -24.02 17.32 29.79
CA TRP A 229 -22.80 18.05 29.45
C TRP A 229 -22.46 17.87 27.98
N LYS A 230 -22.25 18.96 27.24
CA LYS A 230 -21.80 18.87 25.85
C LYS A 230 -20.35 18.38 25.78
N ALA A 231 -19.52 18.80 26.73
CA ALA A 231 -18.13 18.38 26.82
C ALA A 231 -17.71 18.14 28.27
N SER A 232 -16.73 17.25 28.45
CA SER A 232 -16.03 17.00 29.70
C SER A 232 -14.54 17.19 29.48
N ILE A 233 -13.92 18.08 30.26
CA ILE A 233 -12.46 18.14 30.37
C ILE A 233 -12.05 17.00 31.31
N VAL A 234 -11.17 16.11 30.84
CA VAL A 234 -10.74 14.91 31.58
C VAL A 234 -9.30 15.08 32.01
N ILE A 235 -9.05 14.94 33.32
CA ILE A 235 -7.74 15.10 33.95
C ILE A 235 -7.40 13.85 34.78
N PRO A 236 -6.65 12.89 34.23
CA PRO A 236 -5.98 11.86 35.03
C PRO A 236 -4.92 12.51 35.92
N VAL A 237 -4.86 12.15 37.19
CA VAL A 237 -3.87 12.72 38.12
C VAL A 237 -3.34 11.70 39.11
N LEU A 238 -2.03 11.77 39.36
CA LEU A 238 -1.33 11.06 40.43
C LEU A 238 -0.19 11.94 40.93
N ASN A 239 -0.26 12.36 42.19
CA ASN A 239 0.78 13.12 42.89
C ASN A 239 1.23 14.37 42.09
N ARG A 240 0.34 15.36 41.98
CA ARG A 240 0.54 16.62 41.25
C ARG A 240 0.18 17.84 42.07
N LYS A 241 0.49 17.83 43.37
CA LYS A 241 0.15 18.92 44.30
C LYS A 241 0.62 20.29 43.81
N LYS A 242 1.77 20.34 43.12
CA LYS A 242 2.39 21.60 42.64
C LYS A 242 1.71 22.19 41.40
N THR A 243 1.01 21.40 40.60
CA THR A 243 0.56 21.82 39.25
C THR A 243 -0.94 21.69 39.03
N ILE A 244 -1.62 20.82 39.78
CA ILE A 244 -3.03 20.50 39.55
C ILE A 244 -3.96 21.71 39.68
N ALA A 245 -3.63 22.66 40.58
CA ALA A 245 -4.41 23.88 40.75
C ALA A 245 -4.38 24.75 39.48
N ASP A 246 -3.20 24.95 38.88
CA ASP A 246 -3.05 25.70 37.63
C ASP A 246 -3.83 25.05 36.47
N ALA A 247 -3.78 23.72 36.37
CA ALA A 247 -4.51 22.97 35.36
C ALA A 247 -6.03 23.19 35.51
N LEU A 248 -6.55 23.05 36.74
CA LEU A 248 -7.96 23.31 37.06
C LEU A 248 -8.39 24.74 36.75
N ASP A 249 -7.59 25.74 37.14
CA ASP A 249 -7.89 27.14 36.84
C ASP A 249 -7.94 27.39 35.32
N SER A 250 -7.04 26.77 34.54
CA SER A 250 -7.07 26.87 33.08
C SER A 250 -8.31 26.22 32.44
N ALA A 251 -8.83 25.14 33.06
CA ALA A 251 -10.06 24.46 32.66
C ALA A 251 -11.31 25.29 33.02
N LEU A 252 -11.34 25.86 34.22
CA LEU A 252 -12.49 26.64 34.73
C LEU A 252 -12.64 28.00 34.05
N THR A 253 -11.55 28.57 33.53
CA THR A 253 -11.58 29.84 32.78
C THR A 253 -12.08 29.70 31.34
N GLN A 254 -12.40 28.49 30.87
CA GLN A 254 -12.89 28.27 29.51
C GLN A 254 -14.27 28.94 29.30
N LYS A 255 -14.38 29.71 28.21
CA LYS A 255 -15.60 30.40 27.78
C LYS A 255 -16.20 29.66 26.59
N THR A 256 -17.41 29.14 26.76
CA THR A 256 -18.11 28.36 25.73
C THR A 256 -19.58 28.73 25.63
N ASN A 257 -20.20 28.42 24.49
CA ASN A 257 -21.64 28.56 24.26
C ASN A 257 -22.42 27.27 24.54
N PHE A 258 -21.85 26.33 25.27
CA PHE A 258 -22.44 25.05 25.64
C PHE A 258 -22.04 24.68 27.07
N ALA A 259 -22.83 23.85 27.76
CA ALA A 259 -22.47 23.38 29.09
C ALA A 259 -21.29 22.40 29.04
N PHE A 260 -20.36 22.52 29.99
CA PHE A 260 -19.26 21.58 30.18
C PHE A 260 -18.95 21.35 31.66
N ASN A 261 -18.32 20.22 31.98
CA ASN A 261 -17.80 19.90 33.31
C ASN A 261 -16.31 19.51 33.25
N VAL A 262 -15.70 19.38 34.42
CA VAL A 262 -14.33 18.90 34.60
C VAL A 262 -14.38 17.62 35.42
N ILE A 263 -13.84 16.53 34.88
CA ILE A 263 -13.73 15.23 35.54
C ILE A 263 -12.25 15.01 35.86
N VAL A 264 -11.92 14.96 37.14
CA VAL A 264 -10.57 14.67 37.62
C VAL A 264 -10.56 13.28 38.23
N VAL A 265 -9.78 12.39 37.64
CA VAL A 265 -9.63 11.01 38.11
C VAL A 265 -8.32 10.91 38.88
N ASP A 266 -8.44 10.94 40.21
CA ASP A 266 -7.33 10.87 41.16
C ASP A 266 -6.99 9.43 41.49
N ASN A 267 -5.88 8.95 40.95
CA ASN A 267 -5.40 7.58 41.10
C ASN A 267 -4.72 7.34 42.46
N HIS A 268 -5.40 7.71 43.54
CA HIS A 268 -4.95 7.58 44.93
C HIS A 268 -3.70 8.39 45.28
N SER A 269 -3.70 9.69 44.95
CA SER A 269 -2.59 10.58 45.32
C SER A 269 -2.35 10.64 46.84
N THR A 270 -1.08 10.73 47.23
CA THR A 270 -0.62 10.76 48.62
C THR A 270 0.16 12.03 48.97
N ASP A 271 0.44 12.89 48.00
CA ASP A 271 1.24 14.11 48.18
C ASP A 271 0.43 15.33 48.65
N GLY A 272 -0.88 15.17 48.83
CA GLY A 272 -1.83 16.25 49.17
C GLY A 272 -2.68 16.74 47.99
N THR A 273 -2.49 16.21 46.78
CA THR A 273 -3.32 16.50 45.58
C THR A 273 -4.81 16.29 45.86
N THR A 274 -5.17 15.17 46.50
CA THR A 274 -6.56 14.83 46.86
C THR A 274 -7.24 15.92 47.71
N GLY A 275 -6.49 16.58 48.61
CA GLY A 275 -7.01 17.66 49.44
C GLY A 275 -7.37 18.90 48.61
N ILE A 276 -6.52 19.25 47.64
CA ILE A 276 -6.77 20.35 46.69
C ILE A 276 -8.03 20.05 45.87
N LEU A 277 -8.14 18.83 45.33
CA LEU A 277 -9.27 18.43 44.49
C LEU A 277 -10.61 18.49 45.24
N LYS A 278 -10.64 18.05 46.50
CA LYS A 278 -11.83 18.17 47.36
C LYS A 278 -12.25 19.63 47.54
N ALA A 279 -11.30 20.54 47.77
CA ALA A 279 -11.61 21.97 47.91
C ALA A 279 -12.18 22.57 46.62
N PHE A 280 -11.65 22.20 45.45
CA PHE A 280 -12.19 22.64 44.16
C PHE A 280 -13.59 22.07 43.89
N ALA A 281 -13.81 20.77 44.12
CA ALA A 281 -15.12 20.12 43.92
C ALA A 281 -16.19 20.69 44.86
N ALA A 282 -15.83 21.05 46.10
CA ALA A 282 -16.75 21.71 47.03
C ALA A 282 -17.11 23.14 46.58
N ARG A 283 -16.17 23.86 45.96
CA ARG A 283 -16.36 25.24 45.49
C ARG A 283 -17.08 25.31 44.14
N TYR A 284 -16.86 24.33 43.26
CA TYR A 284 -17.34 24.34 41.87
C TYR A 284 -18.15 23.07 41.58
N PRO A 285 -19.50 23.13 41.54
CA PRO A 285 -20.36 21.94 41.37
C PRO A 285 -20.17 21.16 40.06
N HIS A 286 -19.54 21.75 39.05
CA HIS A 286 -19.23 21.13 37.76
C HIS A 286 -17.80 20.54 37.72
N VAL A 287 -17.10 20.50 38.85
CA VAL A 287 -15.83 19.78 39.04
C VAL A 287 -16.11 18.51 39.80
N HIS A 288 -15.81 17.37 39.18
CA HIS A 288 -16.06 16.04 39.72
C HIS A 288 -14.74 15.35 40.05
N HIS A 289 -14.47 15.18 41.34
CA HIS A 289 -13.32 14.42 41.84
C HIS A 289 -13.71 12.95 41.98
N ILE A 290 -13.16 12.10 41.11
CA ILE A 290 -13.38 10.66 41.11
C ILE A 290 -12.12 9.99 41.64
N ILE A 291 -12.27 9.14 42.65
CA ILE A 291 -11.23 8.22 43.09
C ILE A 291 -11.67 6.82 42.61
N PRO A 292 -10.95 6.20 41.67
CA PRO A 292 -11.30 4.86 41.19
C PRO A 292 -11.39 3.85 42.33
N LYS A 293 -12.27 2.85 42.18
CA LYS A 293 -12.34 1.75 43.14
C LYS A 293 -11.11 0.84 43.03
N LEU A 294 -10.62 0.64 41.80
CA LEU A 294 -9.45 -0.18 41.51
C LEU A 294 -8.18 0.65 41.73
N ARG A 295 -7.19 0.07 42.43
CA ARG A 295 -5.86 0.67 42.60
C ARG A 295 -4.93 0.26 41.47
N GLY A 296 -3.95 1.11 41.17
CA GLY A 296 -2.87 0.77 40.25
C GLY A 296 -3.22 0.94 38.77
N LEU A 297 -4.25 1.72 38.46
CA LEU A 297 -4.59 2.06 37.08
C LEU A 297 -3.44 2.83 36.42
N GLY A 298 -3.22 2.58 35.14
CA GLY A 298 -2.45 3.48 34.28
C GLY A 298 -3.25 4.73 33.92
N ILE A 299 -2.64 5.59 33.09
CA ILE A 299 -3.32 6.78 32.54
C ILE A 299 -4.54 6.37 31.73
N GLY A 300 -4.44 5.30 30.93
CA GLY A 300 -5.55 4.78 30.15
C GLY A 300 -6.71 4.27 31.01
N GLY A 301 -6.44 3.58 32.13
CA GLY A 301 -7.46 3.19 33.09
C GLY A 301 -8.18 4.39 33.70
N CYS A 302 -7.45 5.46 34.05
CA CYS A 302 -8.06 6.70 34.54
C CYS A 302 -8.96 7.35 33.48
N TRP A 303 -8.54 7.36 32.21
CA TRP A 303 -9.40 7.79 31.11
C TRP A 303 -10.66 6.93 30.99
N ASN A 304 -10.55 5.63 31.20
CA ASN A 304 -11.68 4.71 31.13
C ASN A 304 -12.71 4.99 32.24
N GLU A 305 -12.26 5.26 33.47
CA GLU A 305 -13.10 5.71 34.58
C GLU A 305 -13.86 7.00 34.21
N ALA A 306 -13.17 7.96 33.60
CA ALA A 306 -13.78 9.21 33.19
C ALA A 306 -14.83 9.00 32.08
N ILE A 307 -14.50 8.30 30.99
CA ILE A 307 -15.41 8.18 29.85
C ILE A 307 -16.62 7.29 30.14
N HIS A 308 -16.53 6.33 31.05
CA HIS A 308 -17.67 5.48 31.43
C HIS A 308 -18.51 6.09 32.56
N SER A 309 -18.04 7.17 33.19
CA SER A 309 -18.83 7.91 34.16
C SER A 309 -20.12 8.44 33.53
N PRO A 310 -21.27 8.39 34.24
CA PRO A 310 -22.52 9.02 33.79
C PRO A 310 -22.40 10.55 33.67
N LEU A 311 -21.37 11.14 34.29
CA LEU A 311 -21.08 12.57 34.21
C LEU A 311 -20.36 12.95 32.92
N CYS A 312 -19.85 11.98 32.14
CA CYS A 312 -19.10 12.26 30.94
C CYS A 312 -20.03 12.69 29.80
N GLY A 313 -19.76 13.88 29.28
CA GLY A 313 -20.50 14.48 28.19
C GLY A 313 -20.25 13.83 26.84
N ARG A 314 -20.81 14.45 25.79
CA ARG A 314 -20.66 13.95 24.42
C ARG A 314 -19.21 13.97 23.92
N TYR A 315 -18.44 14.96 24.33
CA TYR A 315 -17.05 15.11 23.93
C TYR A 315 -16.13 15.07 25.15
N ALA A 316 -15.15 14.17 25.14
CA ALA A 316 -14.12 14.12 26.17
C ALA A 316 -12.86 14.82 25.65
N VAL A 317 -12.33 15.78 26.40
CA VAL A 317 -11.21 16.64 26.00
C VAL A 317 -10.08 16.52 27.01
N GLN A 318 -8.88 16.21 26.55
CA GLN A 318 -7.71 16.03 27.40
C GLN A 318 -7.28 17.35 28.06
N LEU A 319 -6.94 17.26 29.33
CA LEU A 319 -6.00 18.15 30.01
C LEU A 319 -5.17 17.32 31.00
N ASP A 320 -3.85 17.36 30.83
CA ASP A 320 -2.89 16.68 31.69
C ASP A 320 -2.72 17.51 32.96
N SER A 321 -2.57 16.84 34.10
CA SER A 321 -2.55 17.42 35.44
C SER A 321 -1.40 18.40 35.74
N ASP A 322 -0.47 18.54 34.81
CA ASP A 322 0.71 19.41 34.87
C ASP A 322 0.79 20.44 33.73
N ASP A 323 -0.17 20.41 32.81
CA ASP A 323 -0.24 21.28 31.65
C ASP A 323 -1.44 22.22 31.73
N LEU A 324 -1.54 23.15 30.77
CA LEU A 324 -2.55 24.22 30.79
C LEU A 324 -3.14 24.44 29.41
N TYR A 325 -4.41 24.84 29.33
CA TYR A 325 -4.92 25.43 28.11
C TYR A 325 -4.30 26.81 27.83
N SER A 326 -3.93 27.06 26.57
CA SER A 326 -3.27 28.30 26.15
C SER A 326 -4.19 29.53 26.13
N SER A 327 -5.51 29.31 26.12
CA SER A 327 -6.51 30.38 25.98
C SER A 327 -7.85 29.97 26.62
N PRO A 328 -8.64 30.94 27.13
CA PRO A 328 -10.04 30.73 27.52
C PRO A 328 -10.96 30.21 26.40
N SER A 329 -10.51 30.22 25.15
CA SER A 329 -11.31 29.77 24.00
C SER A 329 -10.98 28.36 23.50
N THR A 330 -9.99 27.69 24.11
CA THR A 330 -9.49 26.38 23.64
C THR A 330 -10.61 25.35 23.52
N LEU A 331 -11.40 25.15 24.58
CA LEU A 331 -12.48 24.16 24.60
C LEU A 331 -13.53 24.45 23.52
N GLN A 332 -13.93 25.73 23.37
CA GLN A 332 -14.87 26.14 22.33
C GLN A 332 -14.38 25.76 20.93
N LYS A 333 -13.10 26.02 20.64
CA LYS A 333 -12.50 25.75 19.32
C LYS A 333 -12.42 24.26 19.04
N VAL A 334 -11.99 23.46 20.01
CA VAL A 334 -11.89 22.00 19.91
C VAL A 334 -13.25 21.37 19.64
N VAL A 335 -14.27 21.71 20.44
CA VAL A 335 -15.63 21.17 20.29
C VAL A 335 -16.27 21.64 18.98
N ASN A 336 -16.07 22.91 18.59
CA ASN A 336 -16.53 23.39 17.28
C ASN A 336 -15.92 22.58 16.12
N LYS A 337 -14.65 22.22 16.22
CA LYS A 337 -13.98 21.42 15.19
C LYS A 337 -14.56 20.00 15.12
N LEU A 338 -14.76 19.35 16.28
CA LEU A 338 -15.39 18.02 16.37
C LEU A 338 -16.76 18.03 15.69
N ARG A 339 -17.60 19.02 16.04
CA ARG A 339 -18.97 19.16 15.51
C ARG A 339 -19.00 19.46 14.00
N ARG A 340 -18.26 20.48 13.55
CA ARG A 340 -18.29 20.93 12.14
C ARG A 340 -17.82 19.85 11.18
N GLY A 341 -16.82 19.07 11.56
CA GLY A 341 -16.30 17.98 10.72
C GLY A 341 -16.89 16.60 11.00
N SER A 342 -17.77 16.49 12.00
CA SER A 342 -18.24 15.21 12.55
C SER A 342 -17.08 14.21 12.78
N TYR A 343 -15.98 14.72 13.33
CA TYR A 343 -14.77 13.93 13.56
C TYR A 343 -14.95 13.05 14.81
N ALA A 344 -14.44 11.83 14.76
CA ALA A 344 -14.36 10.98 15.95
C ALA A 344 -13.27 11.46 16.93
N MET A 345 -12.27 12.16 16.40
CA MET A 345 -11.17 12.70 17.19
C MET A 345 -10.67 14.01 16.56
N VAL A 346 -10.36 14.99 17.40
CA VAL A 346 -9.63 16.21 17.03
C VAL A 346 -8.35 16.26 17.84
N VAL A 347 -7.27 16.66 17.17
CA VAL A 347 -5.97 16.81 17.81
C VAL A 347 -5.43 18.21 17.53
N GLY A 348 -4.98 18.87 18.60
CA GLY A 348 -4.39 20.19 18.52
C GLY A 348 -2.86 20.20 18.37
N SER A 349 -2.33 21.42 18.51
CA SER A 349 -0.92 21.70 18.70
C SER A 349 -0.69 22.24 20.11
N TYR A 350 0.55 22.12 20.59
CA TYR A 350 0.95 22.63 21.89
C TYR A 350 2.30 23.34 21.83
N THR A 351 2.54 24.25 22.77
CA THR A 351 3.82 24.93 22.93
C THR A 351 4.55 24.35 24.14
N LEU A 352 5.81 23.97 23.96
CA LEU A 352 6.67 23.59 25.09
C LEU A 352 7.04 24.84 25.89
N VAL A 353 6.85 24.79 27.20
CA VAL A 353 7.15 25.89 28.13
C VAL A 353 7.93 25.38 29.34
N ASP A 354 8.69 26.27 30.00
CA ASP A 354 9.31 25.99 31.30
C ASP A 354 8.30 26.12 32.46
N GLU A 355 8.76 25.90 33.69
CA GLU A 355 7.97 26.08 34.92
C GLU A 355 7.33 27.47 35.06
N LYS A 356 7.92 28.50 34.43
CA LYS A 356 7.45 29.89 34.45
C LYS A 356 6.59 30.22 33.21
N LEU A 357 6.15 29.20 32.48
CA LEU A 357 5.36 29.29 31.25
C LEU A 357 6.05 30.03 30.09
N LYS A 358 7.38 30.13 30.13
CA LYS A 358 8.14 30.73 29.02
C LYS A 358 8.40 29.67 27.95
N PRO A 359 8.17 29.95 26.65
CA PRO A 359 8.45 29.01 25.58
C PRO A 359 9.90 28.52 25.57
N ILE A 360 10.09 27.21 25.41
CA ILE A 360 11.41 26.57 25.28
C ILE A 360 11.53 25.88 23.92
N PRO A 361 12.74 25.77 23.34
CA PRO A 361 12.94 25.10 22.06
C PRO A 361 12.45 23.64 22.06
N PRO A 362 11.87 23.14 20.95
CA PRO A 362 11.64 23.82 19.67
C PRO A 362 10.42 24.78 19.63
N GLY A 363 9.69 24.97 20.73
CA GLY A 363 8.52 25.85 20.81
C GLY A 363 7.22 25.12 20.45
N LEU A 364 6.58 25.54 19.35
CA LEU A 364 5.30 24.98 18.89
C LEU A 364 5.51 23.59 18.25
N ILE A 365 4.74 22.62 18.73
CA ILE A 365 4.64 21.26 18.17
C ILE A 365 3.28 21.11 17.50
N ASP A 366 3.25 21.09 16.16
CA ASP A 366 1.99 21.16 15.39
C ASP A 366 1.69 19.98 14.46
N HIS A 367 2.58 19.00 14.39
CA HIS A 367 2.45 17.77 13.59
C HIS A 367 1.92 18.03 12.16
N ARG A 368 2.49 19.01 11.46
CA ARG A 368 2.12 19.35 10.07
C ARG A 368 2.36 18.22 9.07
N GLU A 369 3.10 17.18 9.44
CA GLU A 369 3.23 15.95 8.66
C GLU A 369 1.91 15.16 8.55
N TRP A 370 0.90 15.44 9.38
CA TRP A 370 -0.43 14.87 9.21
C TRP A 370 -1.17 15.50 8.04
N THR A 371 -1.62 14.67 7.08
CA THR A 371 -2.49 15.10 5.97
C THR A 371 -3.78 14.29 5.93
N PRO A 372 -4.90 14.84 5.43
CA PRO A 372 -6.15 14.07 5.24
C PRO A 372 -5.99 12.88 4.29
N LYS A 373 -5.03 12.92 3.38
CA LYS A 373 -4.78 11.88 2.37
C LYS A 373 -4.02 10.68 2.94
N ASN A 374 -3.04 10.91 3.81
CA ASN A 374 -2.09 9.85 4.21
C ASN A 374 -1.65 9.89 5.67
N GLY A 375 -2.18 10.81 6.49
CA GLY A 375 -1.82 10.96 7.90
C GLY A 375 -2.00 9.67 8.71
N HIS A 376 -3.07 8.92 8.47
CA HIS A 376 -3.33 7.63 9.13
C HIS A 376 -2.33 6.52 8.76
N ASN A 377 -1.70 6.59 7.58
CA ASN A 377 -0.61 5.70 7.20
C ASN A 377 0.72 6.20 7.79
N ASN A 378 1.00 7.50 7.69
CA ASN A 378 2.20 8.09 8.28
C ASN A 378 2.25 7.97 9.82
N LEU A 379 1.09 7.86 10.48
CA LEU A 379 0.98 7.63 11.92
C LEU A 379 1.73 6.38 12.38
N LEU A 380 1.78 5.32 11.56
CA LEU A 380 2.54 4.11 11.85
C LEU A 380 4.06 4.34 11.89
N ARG A 381 4.55 5.43 11.32
CA ARG A 381 5.97 5.80 11.32
C ARG A 381 6.31 6.77 12.45
N VAL A 382 5.44 7.71 12.76
CA VAL A 382 5.70 8.73 13.80
C VAL A 382 5.32 8.25 15.21
N ASN A 383 5.83 8.93 16.24
CA ASN A 383 5.70 8.52 17.65
C ASN A 383 4.50 9.12 18.40
N GLY A 384 3.72 9.99 17.76
CA GLY A 384 2.55 10.62 18.39
C GLY A 384 1.75 11.47 17.40
N MET A 385 0.55 11.88 17.80
CA MET A 385 -0.30 12.80 17.05
C MET A 385 -0.31 14.24 17.60
N GLY A 386 0.33 14.51 18.74
CA GLY A 386 0.27 15.81 19.43
C GLY A 386 -0.91 15.94 20.37
N ALA A 387 -1.01 17.08 21.07
CA ALA A 387 -1.96 17.37 22.16
C ALA A 387 -2.57 18.79 22.01
N PRO A 388 -3.73 19.08 22.61
CA PRO A 388 -4.60 18.16 23.35
C PRO A 388 -5.40 17.29 22.39
N ARG A 389 -5.85 16.14 22.87
CA ARG A 389 -6.74 15.24 22.12
C ARG A 389 -8.16 15.39 22.64
N ALA A 390 -9.10 15.37 21.72
CA ALA A 390 -10.50 15.37 22.03
C ALA A 390 -11.23 14.30 21.22
N PHE A 391 -12.20 13.66 21.84
CA PHE A 391 -12.84 12.46 21.33
C PHE A 391 -14.36 12.59 21.37
N ASP A 392 -15.02 12.01 20.37
CA ASP A 392 -16.43 11.68 20.49
C ASP A 392 -16.59 10.45 21.39
N THR A 393 -17.30 10.60 22.52
CA THR A 393 -17.38 9.57 23.55
C THR A 393 -18.15 8.33 23.08
N SER A 394 -19.10 8.49 22.15
CA SER A 394 -19.82 7.36 21.54
C SER A 394 -18.88 6.43 20.76
N VAL A 395 -17.88 7.01 20.09
CA VAL A 395 -16.87 6.25 19.35
C VAL A 395 -15.85 5.66 20.31
N LEU A 396 -15.36 6.47 21.25
CA LEU A 396 -14.29 6.07 22.16
C LEU A 396 -14.70 4.92 23.10
N ARG A 397 -15.94 4.93 23.62
CA ARG A 397 -16.49 3.87 24.50
C ARG A 397 -16.55 2.48 23.84
N ARG A 398 -16.49 2.39 22.50
CA ARG A 398 -16.55 1.10 21.80
C ARG A 398 -15.30 0.24 21.95
N PHE A 399 -14.17 0.83 22.35
CA PHE A 399 -12.91 0.11 22.50
C PHE A 399 -12.04 0.62 23.66
N ALA A 400 -12.35 1.79 24.24
CA ALA A 400 -11.69 2.34 25.41
C ALA A 400 -10.16 2.57 25.23
N PHE A 401 -9.49 3.06 26.27
CA PHE A 401 -8.03 3.13 26.30
C PHE A 401 -7.43 1.81 26.83
N PRO A 402 -6.27 1.37 26.34
CA PRO A 402 -5.52 0.33 27.04
C PRO A 402 -5.02 0.86 28.38
N ASP A 403 -5.10 0.05 29.43
CA ASP A 403 -4.69 0.47 30.78
C ASP A 403 -3.17 0.46 30.95
N VAL A 404 -2.52 1.48 30.38
CA VAL A 404 -1.09 1.74 30.47
C VAL A 404 -0.85 3.23 30.73
N SER A 405 0.37 3.59 31.13
CA SER A 405 0.80 4.98 31.34
C SER A 405 1.70 5.52 30.23
N TYR A 406 1.86 4.76 29.14
CA TYR A 406 2.60 5.21 27.97
C TYR A 406 2.02 4.58 26.69
N GLY A 407 1.64 5.42 25.72
CA GLY A 407 1.17 4.98 24.41
C GLY A 407 -0.31 4.60 24.35
N GLU A 408 -1.06 4.81 25.43
CA GLU A 408 -2.51 4.64 25.47
C GLU A 408 -3.23 5.57 24.48
N ASP A 409 -2.78 6.81 24.42
CA ASP A 409 -3.19 7.82 23.44
C ASP A 409 -2.92 7.38 22.00
N TYR A 410 -1.75 6.81 21.76
CA TYR A 410 -1.29 6.33 20.45
C TYR A 410 -2.09 5.10 20.01
N ALA A 411 -2.44 4.21 20.93
CA ALA A 411 -3.30 3.06 20.65
C ALA A 411 -4.70 3.49 20.19
N VAL A 412 -5.33 4.43 20.92
CA VAL A 412 -6.63 5.00 20.56
C VAL A 412 -6.55 5.74 19.22
N ALA A 413 -5.51 6.53 19.02
CA ALA A 413 -5.20 7.22 17.77
C ALA A 413 -5.14 6.28 16.55
N LEU A 414 -4.40 5.17 16.65
CA LEU A 414 -4.34 4.14 15.60
C LEU A 414 -5.73 3.53 15.36
N ARG A 415 -6.45 3.17 16.44
CA ARG A 415 -7.76 2.53 16.34
C ARG A 415 -8.82 3.42 15.67
N ILE A 416 -8.85 4.70 16.01
CA ILE A 416 -9.79 5.67 15.42
C ILE A 416 -9.39 5.96 13.97
N SER A 417 -8.11 6.28 13.71
CA SER A 417 -7.63 6.64 12.37
C SER A 417 -7.67 5.50 11.34
N ARG A 418 -7.86 4.25 11.79
CA ARG A 418 -8.16 3.10 10.92
C ARG A 418 -9.48 3.26 10.16
N GLU A 419 -10.48 3.88 10.79
CA GLU A 419 -11.84 3.97 10.27
C GLU A 419 -12.28 5.42 9.99
N TYR A 420 -11.98 6.35 10.90
CA TYR A 420 -12.58 7.68 10.94
C TYR A 420 -11.64 8.78 10.47
N ARG A 421 -12.24 9.87 10.02
CA ARG A 421 -11.54 11.14 9.82
C ARG A 421 -11.10 11.73 11.15
N ILE A 422 -9.88 12.28 11.16
CA ILE A 422 -9.30 13.02 12.28
C ILE A 422 -9.25 14.51 11.93
N GLY A 423 -9.71 15.35 12.84
CA GLY A 423 -9.57 16.80 12.72
C GLY A 423 -8.27 17.31 13.31
N ARG A 424 -7.68 18.33 12.69
CA ARG A 424 -6.47 19.01 13.17
C ARG A 424 -6.74 20.48 13.49
N ILE A 425 -6.13 20.98 14.56
CA ILE A 425 -6.03 22.41 14.86
C ILE A 425 -4.53 22.72 15.03
N TYR A 426 -4.00 23.61 14.20
CA TYR A 426 -2.55 23.84 14.13
C TYR A 426 -2.05 25.00 15.01
N GLU A 427 -2.95 25.80 15.58
CA GLU A 427 -2.62 26.81 16.59
C GLU A 427 -2.34 26.15 17.94
N SER A 428 -1.53 26.81 18.78
CA SER A 428 -1.25 26.33 20.14
C SER A 428 -2.51 26.41 20.99
N LEU A 429 -3.05 25.25 21.37
CA LEU A 429 -4.20 25.12 22.26
C LEU A 429 -3.80 24.83 23.70
N TYR A 430 -2.52 24.53 23.92
CA TYR A 430 -2.06 23.81 25.09
C TYR A 430 -0.60 24.17 25.38
N LEU A 431 -0.27 24.39 26.64
CA LEU A 431 1.07 24.69 27.12
C LEU A 431 1.59 23.44 27.84
N CYS A 432 2.56 22.77 27.22
CA CYS A 432 3.18 21.58 27.79
C CYS A 432 4.38 22.00 28.64
N ARG A 433 4.23 21.88 29.96
CA ARG A 433 5.20 22.35 30.96
C ARG A 433 6.33 21.34 31.12
N ARG A 434 7.58 21.82 31.10
CA ARG A 434 8.78 21.02 31.35
C ARG A 434 9.53 21.54 32.58
N TRP A 435 10.00 20.63 33.43
CA TRP A 435 10.85 20.90 34.58
C TRP A 435 11.91 19.81 34.79
N SER A 436 12.85 20.01 35.71
CA SER A 436 14.01 19.15 35.94
C SER A 436 13.68 17.68 36.25
N ASP A 437 12.50 17.41 36.81
CA ASP A 437 12.03 16.06 37.14
C ASP A 437 11.07 15.47 36.10
N ASN A 438 10.87 16.15 34.96
CA ASN A 438 9.93 15.66 33.94
C ASN A 438 10.51 14.44 33.21
N THR A 439 9.67 13.41 33.06
CA THR A 439 10.13 12.00 33.12
C THR A 439 10.71 11.43 31.83
N ASP A 440 10.82 12.20 30.75
CA ASP A 440 11.16 11.67 29.41
C ASP A 440 12.57 12.03 28.90
N ALA A 441 13.23 13.04 29.47
CA ALA A 441 14.52 13.53 28.96
C ALA A 441 15.77 12.79 29.50
N GLY A 442 15.57 11.71 30.27
CA GLY A 442 16.63 10.94 30.92
C GLY A 442 16.24 9.50 31.26
N LEU A 443 15.39 8.89 30.43
CA LEU A 443 14.98 7.50 30.59
C LEU A 443 16.19 6.56 30.53
N SER A 444 16.21 5.53 31.39
CA SER A 444 17.17 4.43 31.22
C SER A 444 16.91 3.75 29.87
N VAL A 445 17.95 3.10 29.32
CA VAL A 445 17.85 2.37 28.05
C VAL A 445 16.72 1.35 28.11
N GLU A 446 16.56 0.64 29.23
CA GLU A 446 15.50 -0.36 29.42
C GLU A 446 14.10 0.26 29.40
N LYS A 447 13.92 1.45 29.99
CA LYS A 447 12.62 2.13 29.99
C LYS A 447 12.30 2.69 28.61
N GLN A 448 13.29 3.23 27.90
CA GLN A 448 13.14 3.67 26.51
C GLN A 448 12.79 2.48 25.59
N ASN A 449 13.51 1.37 25.73
CA ASN A 449 13.25 0.14 24.98
C ASN A 449 11.85 -0.40 25.24
N ARG A 450 11.41 -0.45 26.50
CA ARG A 450 10.05 -0.89 26.85
C ARG A 450 8.97 -0.02 26.20
N ASN A 451 9.15 1.30 26.22
CA ASN A 451 8.23 2.25 25.60
C ASN A 451 8.16 2.07 24.08
N ASP A 452 9.32 1.86 23.46
CA ASP A 452 9.46 1.69 22.03
C ASP A 452 8.91 0.33 21.55
N ASP A 453 9.22 -0.76 22.26
CA ASP A 453 8.66 -2.09 22.01
C ASP A 453 7.13 -2.07 22.14
N TYR A 454 6.59 -1.42 23.17
CA TYR A 454 5.14 -1.31 23.33
C TYR A 454 4.48 -0.61 22.14
N LYS A 455 5.02 0.54 21.69
CA LYS A 455 4.48 1.24 20.51
C LYS A 455 4.68 0.44 19.21
N ASP A 456 5.78 -0.27 19.07
CA ASP A 456 6.00 -1.16 17.92
C ASP A 456 5.02 -2.35 17.95
N ARG A 457 4.66 -2.90 19.11
CA ARG A 457 3.59 -3.91 19.24
C ARG A 457 2.24 -3.36 18.84
N LEU A 458 1.91 -2.12 19.24
CA LEU A 458 0.68 -1.44 18.79
C LEU A 458 0.64 -1.32 17.26
N ARG A 459 1.75 -0.91 16.64
CA ARG A 459 1.89 -0.86 15.16
C ARG A 459 1.77 -2.24 14.52
N THR A 460 2.39 -3.27 15.10
CA THR A 460 2.30 -4.65 14.63
C THR A 460 0.84 -5.13 14.62
N MET A 461 0.10 -4.87 15.70
CA MET A 461 -1.32 -5.22 15.80
C MET A 461 -2.17 -4.42 14.78
N GLU A 462 -1.89 -3.13 14.61
CA GLU A 462 -2.55 -2.29 13.61
C GLU A 462 -2.30 -2.81 12.18
N ILE A 463 -1.06 -3.15 11.84
CA ILE A 463 -0.69 -3.71 10.53
C ILE A 463 -1.45 -5.01 10.27
N LYS A 464 -1.52 -5.91 11.25
CA LYS A 464 -2.31 -7.15 11.14
C LYS A 464 -3.80 -6.85 10.90
N ALA A 465 -4.37 -5.90 11.64
CA ALA A 465 -5.77 -5.51 11.48
C ALA A 465 -6.05 -4.88 10.10
N ARG A 466 -5.13 -4.06 9.57
CA ARG A 466 -5.23 -3.46 8.23
C ARG A 466 -5.16 -4.52 7.13
N ARG A 467 -4.24 -5.48 7.25
CA ARG A 467 -4.17 -6.63 6.33
C ARG A 467 -5.45 -7.45 6.35
N GLN A 468 -6.07 -7.65 7.51
CA GLN A 468 -7.37 -8.32 7.60
C GLN A 468 -8.48 -7.50 6.95
N ILE A 469 -8.49 -6.16 7.11
CA ILE A 469 -9.45 -5.29 6.43
C ILE A 469 -9.26 -5.38 4.92
N ASN A 470 -8.03 -5.22 4.43
CA ASN A 470 -7.74 -5.26 3.00
C ASN A 470 -8.04 -6.65 2.43
N CYS A 471 -7.69 -7.72 3.14
CA CYS A 471 -8.06 -9.08 2.76
C CYS A 471 -9.58 -9.24 2.75
N LYS A 472 -10.31 -8.77 3.77
CA LYS A 472 -11.77 -8.77 3.79
C LYS A 472 -12.40 -7.82 2.78
N GLU A 473 -11.74 -6.77 2.32
CA GLU A 473 -12.25 -5.88 1.27
C GLU A 473 -12.03 -6.50 -0.10
N ARG A 474 -10.91 -7.22 -0.30
CA ARG A 474 -10.67 -8.05 -1.48
C ARG A 474 -11.57 -9.29 -1.53
N SER A 475 -11.90 -9.84 -0.37
CA SER A 475 -12.78 -11.02 -0.19
C SER A 475 -14.20 -10.65 0.22
N ARG A 476 -14.52 -9.35 0.34
CA ARG A 476 -15.90 -8.94 0.61
C ARG A 476 -16.61 -9.14 -0.71
N PRO A 477 -17.70 -9.93 -0.74
CA PRO A 477 -18.68 -9.71 -1.77
C PRO A 477 -18.99 -8.21 -1.70
N PHE A 478 -18.90 -7.53 -2.84
CA PHE A 478 -19.44 -6.18 -2.92
C PHE A 478 -20.88 -6.21 -2.36
N PRO A 479 -21.44 -5.07 -1.93
CA PRO A 479 -22.89 -4.94 -1.97
C PRO A 479 -23.31 -5.06 -3.44
N THR A 480 -23.32 -6.29 -3.95
CA THR A 480 -24.31 -6.70 -4.90
C THR A 480 -25.61 -6.34 -4.19
N GLU A 481 -26.39 -5.46 -4.80
CA GLU A 481 -27.81 -5.67 -4.70
C GLU A 481 -27.97 -7.17 -4.97
N THR A 482 -28.23 -7.99 -3.94
CA THR A 482 -28.36 -9.45 -4.08
C THR A 482 -29.37 -9.78 -5.19
N ASN A 483 -30.27 -8.84 -5.45
CA ASN A 483 -31.20 -8.78 -6.58
C ASN A 483 -30.57 -8.75 -7.99
N LYS A 484 -29.25 -8.60 -8.18
CA LYS A 484 -28.57 -8.61 -9.49
C LYS A 484 -27.59 -9.79 -9.69
N ILE A 485 -27.49 -10.72 -8.73
CA ILE A 485 -26.75 -11.97 -8.92
C ILE A 485 -27.73 -13.03 -9.44
N PHE A 486 -27.38 -13.67 -10.55
CA PHE A 486 -28.13 -14.83 -11.05
C PHE A 486 -27.68 -16.13 -10.38
N ALA A 487 -26.36 -16.33 -10.24
CA ALA A 487 -25.77 -17.51 -9.61
C ALA A 487 -24.33 -17.20 -9.14
N GLU A 488 -23.78 -18.06 -8.27
CA GLU A 488 -22.40 -17.98 -7.81
C GLU A 488 -21.58 -19.17 -8.33
N PHE A 489 -20.33 -18.92 -8.69
CA PHE A 489 -19.36 -19.94 -9.10
C PHE A 489 -18.08 -19.82 -8.25
N PRO A 490 -17.95 -20.57 -7.16
CA PRO A 490 -16.78 -20.50 -6.26
C PRO A 490 -15.53 -21.23 -6.77
N GLY A 491 -15.65 -22.02 -7.84
CA GLY A 491 -14.56 -22.82 -8.43
C GLY A 491 -14.73 -24.34 -8.28
N GLU A 492 -15.50 -24.78 -7.28
CA GLU A 492 -15.92 -26.17 -7.08
C GLU A 492 -17.44 -26.18 -6.93
N ALA A 493 -18.15 -26.07 -8.05
CA ALA A 493 -19.61 -26.02 -8.08
C ALA A 493 -20.19 -27.33 -8.64
N GLN A 494 -21.43 -27.66 -8.29
CA GLN A 494 -22.15 -28.80 -8.88
C GLN A 494 -22.29 -28.69 -10.40
N ALA A 495 -22.40 -27.46 -10.93
CA ALA A 495 -22.44 -27.19 -12.36
C ALA A 495 -21.12 -26.56 -12.83
N THR A 496 -20.62 -26.98 -13.99
CA THR A 496 -19.45 -26.37 -14.63
C THR A 496 -19.77 -24.94 -15.06
N LEU A 497 -18.75 -24.08 -15.15
CA LEU A 497 -18.94 -22.70 -15.57
C LEU A 497 -19.58 -22.58 -16.97
N PRO A 498 -19.25 -23.44 -17.96
CA PRO A 498 -19.92 -23.43 -19.25
C PRO A 498 -21.41 -23.70 -19.16
N ALA A 499 -21.81 -24.76 -18.45
CA ALA A 499 -23.21 -25.12 -18.27
C ALA A 499 -23.99 -23.99 -17.58
N LEU A 500 -23.40 -23.40 -16.54
CA LEU A 500 -24.00 -22.27 -15.84
C LEU A 500 -24.14 -21.03 -16.75
N SER A 501 -23.13 -20.76 -17.59
CA SER A 501 -23.12 -19.63 -18.52
C SER A 501 -24.19 -19.78 -19.61
N HIS A 502 -24.44 -21.00 -20.10
CA HIS A 502 -25.53 -21.28 -21.05
C HIS A 502 -26.91 -21.00 -20.44
N ILE A 503 -27.18 -21.53 -19.25
CA ILE A 503 -28.44 -21.31 -18.53
C ILE A 503 -28.64 -19.81 -18.25
N PHE A 504 -27.57 -19.13 -17.81
CA PHE A 504 -27.58 -17.70 -17.55
C PHE A 504 -27.90 -16.88 -18.80
N PHE A 505 -27.28 -17.21 -19.94
CA PHE A 505 -27.51 -16.48 -21.20
C PHE A 505 -28.97 -16.57 -21.65
N GLU A 506 -29.56 -17.76 -21.65
CA GLU A 506 -30.96 -17.94 -22.05
C GLU A 506 -31.92 -17.23 -21.08
N SER A 507 -31.62 -17.24 -19.78
CA SER A 507 -32.37 -16.48 -18.78
C SER A 507 -32.30 -14.96 -19.04
N GLN A 508 -31.11 -14.42 -19.28
CA GLN A 508 -30.95 -12.98 -19.59
C GLN A 508 -31.60 -12.62 -20.93
N LYS A 509 -31.50 -13.46 -21.96
CA LYS A 509 -32.13 -13.22 -23.26
C LYS A 509 -33.67 -13.17 -23.16
N LYS A 510 -34.26 -13.94 -22.22
CA LYS A 510 -35.69 -13.91 -21.92
C LYS A 510 -36.10 -12.70 -21.08
N ASN A 511 -35.30 -12.33 -20.08
CA ASN A 511 -35.69 -11.38 -19.03
C ASN A 511 -35.13 -9.96 -19.21
N TRP A 512 -34.16 -9.76 -20.09
CA TRP A 512 -33.56 -8.45 -20.40
C TRP A 512 -33.89 -8.05 -21.85
N PRO A 513 -34.88 -7.16 -22.07
CA PRO A 513 -35.31 -6.75 -23.41
C PRO A 513 -34.18 -6.18 -24.28
N GLY A 514 -33.22 -5.49 -23.66
CA GLY A 514 -32.04 -4.95 -24.34
C GLY A 514 -31.17 -6.05 -24.97
N LEU A 515 -30.87 -7.11 -24.22
CA LEU A 515 -30.13 -8.26 -24.77
C LEU A 515 -30.95 -9.02 -25.80
N SER A 516 -32.25 -9.20 -25.57
CA SER A 516 -33.15 -9.83 -26.55
C SER A 516 -33.10 -9.12 -27.90
N SER A 517 -33.13 -7.78 -27.90
CA SER A 517 -32.97 -6.97 -29.12
C SER A 517 -31.60 -7.13 -29.74
N ALA A 518 -30.54 -7.04 -28.93
CA ALA A 518 -29.17 -7.19 -29.41
C ALA A 518 -28.91 -8.58 -30.05
N CYS A 519 -29.53 -9.64 -29.52
CA CYS A 519 -29.47 -10.97 -30.14
C CYS A 519 -30.22 -11.05 -31.47
N ARG A 520 -31.35 -10.33 -31.62
CA ARG A 520 -32.05 -10.24 -32.91
C ARG A 520 -31.23 -9.46 -33.94
N ASP A 521 -30.64 -8.35 -33.53
CA ASP A 521 -29.77 -7.54 -34.39
C ASP A 521 -28.54 -8.35 -34.84
N LEU A 522 -27.95 -9.12 -33.92
CA LEU A 522 -26.87 -10.04 -34.24
C LEU A 522 -27.29 -11.13 -35.23
N ALA A 523 -28.51 -11.66 -35.15
CA ALA A 523 -29.01 -12.64 -36.12
C ALA A 523 -29.20 -12.05 -37.53
N ALA A 524 -29.35 -10.72 -37.65
CA ALA A 524 -29.49 -10.02 -38.93
C ALA A 524 -28.17 -9.54 -39.53
N VAL A 525 -27.04 -9.75 -38.82
CA VAL A 525 -25.70 -9.38 -39.26
C VAL A 525 -25.31 -10.13 -40.53
N ARG A 526 -24.65 -9.43 -41.45
CA ARG A 526 -24.13 -10.00 -42.69
C ARG A 526 -22.65 -10.31 -42.54
N THR A 527 -22.23 -11.46 -43.04
CA THR A 527 -20.83 -11.86 -43.08
C THR A 527 -20.35 -12.07 -44.52
N ARG A 528 -19.05 -11.87 -44.75
CA ARG A 528 -18.36 -12.34 -45.95
C ARG A 528 -16.93 -12.75 -45.59
N GLU A 529 -16.35 -13.63 -46.39
CA GLU A 529 -14.98 -14.09 -46.20
C GLU A 529 -14.13 -13.79 -47.42
N PHE A 530 -12.84 -13.57 -47.20
CA PHE A 530 -11.83 -13.46 -48.26
C PHE A 530 -10.47 -13.86 -47.69
N THR A 531 -9.53 -14.16 -48.58
CA THR A 531 -8.17 -14.57 -48.22
C THR A 531 -7.26 -13.36 -48.05
N CYS A 532 -6.50 -13.33 -46.97
CA CYS A 532 -5.39 -12.41 -46.75
C CYS A 532 -4.08 -13.21 -46.63
N GLY A 533 -3.35 -13.36 -47.74
CA GLY A 533 -2.22 -14.28 -47.78
C GLY A 533 -2.73 -15.71 -47.66
N ASN A 534 -2.29 -16.43 -46.63
CA ASN A 534 -2.73 -17.81 -46.37
C ASN A 534 -3.88 -17.90 -45.34
N ASP A 535 -4.29 -16.77 -44.77
CA ASP A 535 -5.28 -16.72 -43.68
C ASP A 535 -6.67 -16.36 -44.24
N SER A 536 -7.72 -17.05 -43.76
CA SER A 536 -9.11 -16.64 -44.02
C SER A 536 -9.50 -15.51 -43.07
N ILE A 537 -10.06 -14.43 -43.62
CA ILE A 537 -10.56 -13.29 -42.85
C ILE A 537 -12.07 -13.18 -43.05
N ALA A 538 -12.80 -13.16 -41.95
CA ALA A 538 -14.23 -12.90 -41.93
C ALA A 538 -14.51 -11.42 -41.65
N LEU A 539 -15.33 -10.79 -42.48
CA LEU A 539 -15.91 -9.49 -42.21
C LEU A 539 -17.32 -9.65 -41.66
N GLN A 540 -17.63 -8.89 -40.62
CA GLN A 540 -18.95 -8.82 -40.02
C GLN A 540 -19.51 -7.40 -40.18
N TYR A 541 -20.63 -7.22 -40.87
CA TYR A 541 -21.37 -5.96 -40.90
C TYR A 541 -22.30 -5.87 -39.69
N ASN A 542 -21.91 -5.07 -38.70
CA ASN A 542 -22.65 -4.93 -37.44
C ASN A 542 -22.81 -3.45 -37.05
N PRO A 543 -23.91 -2.79 -37.46
CA PRO A 543 -24.12 -1.36 -37.20
C PRO A 543 -24.26 -1.04 -35.71
N ALA A 544 -24.72 -1.98 -34.88
CA ALA A 544 -24.85 -1.79 -33.43
C ALA A 544 -23.49 -1.49 -32.75
N ARG A 545 -22.37 -1.78 -33.42
CA ARG A 545 -21.02 -1.52 -32.91
C ARG A 545 -20.50 -0.11 -33.17
N GLN A 546 -21.27 0.76 -33.85
CA GLN A 546 -20.83 2.11 -34.18
C GLN A 546 -20.41 2.93 -32.96
N VAL A 547 -21.17 2.86 -31.86
CA VAL A 547 -20.86 3.58 -30.60
C VAL A 547 -19.55 3.08 -29.98
N SER A 548 -19.38 1.76 -29.88
CA SER A 548 -18.17 1.17 -29.28
C SER A 548 -16.93 1.41 -30.12
N SER A 549 -17.03 1.31 -31.45
CA SER A 549 -15.91 1.54 -32.36
C SER A 549 -15.54 3.03 -32.44
N GLY A 550 -16.52 3.92 -32.26
CA GLY A 550 -16.38 5.37 -32.31
C GLY A 550 -16.01 6.07 -31.01
N ALA A 551 -16.05 5.37 -29.87
CA ALA A 551 -15.89 5.98 -28.55
C ALA A 551 -14.55 6.73 -28.43
N ALA A 552 -14.63 7.93 -27.85
CA ALA A 552 -13.46 8.70 -27.43
C ALA A 552 -12.83 8.04 -26.20
N LEU A 553 -11.50 7.94 -26.19
CA LEU A 553 -10.72 7.23 -25.17
C LEU A 553 -9.72 8.17 -24.46
N ASP A 554 -9.82 9.48 -24.67
CA ASP A 554 -9.04 10.44 -23.91
C ASP A 554 -9.51 10.49 -22.44
N GLU A 555 -8.58 10.84 -21.54
CA GLU A 555 -8.85 10.83 -20.10
C GLU A 555 -10.03 11.72 -19.69
N GLU A 556 -10.25 12.82 -20.41
CA GLU A 556 -11.31 13.77 -20.08
C GLU A 556 -12.70 13.19 -20.40
N SER A 557 -12.85 12.58 -21.58
CA SER A 557 -14.05 11.85 -22.00
C SER A 557 -14.34 10.67 -21.08
N ILE A 558 -13.31 9.91 -20.67
CA ILE A 558 -13.47 8.77 -19.75
C ILE A 558 -13.92 9.23 -18.36
N ARG A 559 -13.36 10.34 -17.83
CA ARG A 559 -13.78 10.87 -16.52
C ARG A 559 -15.20 11.41 -16.50
N LYS A 560 -15.70 11.90 -17.65
CA LYS A 560 -17.05 12.47 -17.77
C LYS A 560 -18.15 11.42 -17.93
N ARG A 561 -17.84 10.21 -18.40
CA ARG A 561 -18.82 9.14 -18.62
C ARG A 561 -18.95 8.24 -17.38
N PRO A 562 -20.16 7.94 -16.89
CA PRO A 562 -20.35 6.90 -15.88
C PRO A 562 -19.86 5.55 -16.42
N CYS A 563 -19.03 4.83 -15.65
CA CYS A 563 -18.54 3.52 -16.07
C CYS A 563 -19.69 2.52 -16.15
N PHE A 564 -19.97 1.99 -17.35
CA PHE A 564 -21.08 1.08 -17.61
C PHE A 564 -20.86 -0.35 -17.07
N LEU A 565 -19.68 -0.67 -16.53
CA LEU A 565 -19.41 -1.95 -15.87
C LEU A 565 -19.68 -1.89 -14.36
N CYS A 566 -19.67 -0.69 -13.77
CA CYS A 566 -20.01 -0.48 -12.36
C CYS A 566 -21.48 -0.80 -12.09
N ALA A 567 -21.75 -1.55 -11.03
CA ALA A 567 -23.07 -2.07 -10.70
C ALA A 567 -24.19 -1.01 -10.68
N VAL A 568 -23.87 0.20 -10.21
CA VAL A 568 -24.80 1.34 -10.10
C VAL A 568 -25.21 1.92 -11.46
N ASN A 569 -24.40 1.73 -12.50
CA ASN A 569 -24.64 2.29 -13.84
C ASN A 569 -25.13 1.23 -14.85
N ARG A 570 -25.15 -0.05 -14.45
CA ARG A 570 -25.66 -1.14 -15.30
C ARG A 570 -27.18 -1.11 -15.38
N PRO A 571 -27.78 -1.55 -16.50
CA PRO A 571 -29.23 -1.79 -16.59
C PRO A 571 -29.74 -2.59 -15.39
N ARG A 572 -30.98 -2.33 -14.99
CA ARG A 572 -31.57 -2.97 -13.82
C ARG A 572 -31.76 -4.47 -14.04
N GLU A 573 -32.09 -4.84 -15.27
CA GLU A 573 -32.36 -6.20 -15.74
C GLU A 573 -31.09 -7.01 -15.99
N GLN A 574 -29.94 -6.36 -16.10
CA GLN A 574 -28.66 -7.03 -16.33
C GLN A 574 -28.15 -7.64 -15.02
N HIS A 575 -28.29 -8.96 -14.93
CA HIS A 575 -27.76 -9.76 -13.83
C HIS A 575 -26.36 -10.29 -14.20
N GLY A 576 -25.70 -10.98 -13.28
CA GLY A 576 -24.42 -11.65 -13.54
C GLY A 576 -24.21 -12.92 -12.74
N ILE A 577 -23.28 -13.75 -13.20
CA ILE A 577 -22.73 -14.85 -12.40
C ILE A 577 -21.59 -14.28 -11.56
N LEU A 578 -21.67 -14.40 -10.24
CA LEU A 578 -20.59 -14.04 -9.33
C LEU A 578 -19.48 -15.10 -9.44
N TYR A 579 -18.39 -14.74 -10.09
CA TYR A 579 -17.26 -15.64 -10.31
C TYR A 579 -16.20 -15.41 -9.24
N ARG A 580 -16.02 -16.42 -8.38
CA ARG A 580 -15.00 -16.50 -7.31
C ARG A 580 -14.88 -15.21 -6.49
N ASP A 581 -16.02 -14.61 -6.13
CA ASP A 581 -16.14 -13.37 -5.33
C ASP A 581 -15.33 -12.16 -5.82
N THR A 582 -14.88 -12.17 -7.07
CA THR A 582 -13.93 -11.18 -7.60
C THR A 582 -14.39 -10.56 -8.91
N TYR A 583 -15.15 -11.29 -9.73
CA TYR A 583 -15.67 -10.83 -11.01
C TYR A 583 -17.16 -11.11 -11.16
N LEU A 584 -17.81 -10.38 -12.06
CA LEU A 584 -19.14 -10.69 -12.57
C LEU A 584 -19.06 -11.04 -14.05
N ILE A 585 -19.57 -12.22 -14.40
CA ILE A 585 -19.81 -12.60 -15.80
C ILE A 585 -21.18 -12.05 -16.20
N LEU A 586 -21.17 -11.14 -17.16
CA LEU A 586 -22.34 -10.40 -17.65
C LEU A 586 -22.56 -10.72 -19.12
N CYS A 587 -23.81 -10.86 -19.58
CA CYS A 587 -24.08 -10.89 -21.02
C CYS A 587 -23.65 -9.56 -21.65
N ASN A 588 -22.88 -9.63 -22.74
CA ASN A 588 -22.42 -8.44 -23.45
C ASN A 588 -23.62 -7.74 -24.13
N PRO A 589 -23.90 -6.45 -23.85
CA PRO A 589 -25.05 -5.74 -24.43
C PRO A 589 -24.95 -5.51 -25.94
N ALA A 590 -23.74 -5.59 -26.52
CA ALA A 590 -23.50 -5.45 -27.95
C ALA A 590 -22.64 -6.64 -28.45
N PRO A 591 -23.21 -7.85 -28.46
CA PRO A 591 -22.50 -9.08 -28.72
C PRO A 591 -22.04 -9.18 -30.18
N ILE A 592 -20.87 -9.77 -30.38
CA ILE A 592 -20.32 -10.10 -31.72
C ILE A 592 -20.66 -11.55 -32.12
N PHE A 593 -20.85 -12.42 -31.14
CA PHE A 593 -21.18 -13.83 -31.28
C PHE A 593 -22.32 -14.19 -30.31
N GLY A 594 -23.03 -15.29 -30.58
CA GLY A 594 -23.91 -15.88 -29.57
C GLY A 594 -23.10 -16.26 -28.32
N HIS A 595 -23.72 -16.20 -27.14
CA HIS A 595 -23.05 -16.50 -25.86
C HIS A 595 -21.75 -15.69 -25.63
N HIS A 596 -21.78 -14.39 -25.96
CA HIS A 596 -20.69 -13.46 -25.70
C HIS A 596 -20.89 -12.77 -24.34
N PHE A 597 -19.92 -12.94 -23.44
CA PHE A 597 -19.94 -12.34 -22.10
C PHE A 597 -18.81 -11.33 -21.89
N THR A 598 -19.10 -10.36 -21.02
CA THR A 598 -18.11 -9.45 -20.42
C THR A 598 -17.88 -9.89 -18.99
N VAL A 599 -16.63 -10.17 -18.63
CA VAL A 599 -16.25 -10.58 -17.26
C VAL A 599 -15.59 -9.38 -16.58
N ALA A 600 -16.39 -8.62 -15.83
CA ALA A 600 -15.97 -7.36 -15.23
C ALA A 600 -15.53 -7.56 -13.79
N SER A 601 -14.43 -6.91 -13.38
CA SER A 601 -14.00 -6.88 -11.98
C SER A 601 -15.09 -6.25 -11.12
N LEU A 602 -15.28 -6.76 -9.90
CA LEU A 602 -16.21 -6.14 -8.96
C LEU A 602 -15.73 -4.76 -8.51
N THR A 603 -14.42 -4.55 -8.45
CA THR A 603 -13.78 -3.26 -8.16
C THR A 603 -13.63 -2.43 -9.44
N HIS A 604 -13.88 -1.13 -9.33
CA HIS A 604 -13.51 -0.19 -10.39
C HIS A 604 -12.00 0.05 -10.32
N GLU A 605 -11.24 -0.81 -10.99
CA GLU A 605 -9.78 -0.75 -11.06
C GLU A 605 -9.29 -0.65 -12.50
N PRO A 606 -8.12 -0.01 -12.77
CA PRO A 606 -7.64 0.17 -14.14
C PRO A 606 -7.48 -1.15 -14.91
N GLN A 607 -7.70 -1.11 -16.22
CA GLN A 607 -7.46 -2.24 -17.12
C GLN A 607 -5.94 -2.55 -17.16
N ASP A 608 -5.51 -3.58 -16.42
CA ASP A 608 -4.13 -4.05 -16.35
C ASP A 608 -4.06 -5.60 -16.33
N ILE A 609 -3.45 -6.20 -17.35
CA ILE A 609 -3.31 -7.66 -17.42
C ILE A 609 -2.28 -8.19 -16.42
N THR A 610 -1.31 -7.40 -16.00
CA THR A 610 -0.20 -7.85 -15.14
C THR A 610 -0.70 -8.28 -13.76
N SER A 611 -1.54 -7.44 -13.15
CA SER A 611 -2.20 -7.73 -11.88
C SER A 611 -3.26 -8.84 -11.99
N ALA A 612 -3.95 -8.92 -13.13
CA ALA A 612 -5.10 -9.80 -13.33
C ALA A 612 -4.77 -11.19 -13.93
N LEU A 613 -3.52 -11.42 -14.34
CA LEU A 613 -3.08 -12.60 -15.11
C LEU A 613 -3.42 -13.95 -14.46
N THR A 614 -3.31 -14.05 -13.14
CA THR A 614 -3.67 -15.29 -12.43
C THR A 614 -5.15 -15.61 -12.60
N CYS A 615 -6.02 -14.61 -12.46
CA CYS A 615 -7.45 -14.81 -12.66
C CYS A 615 -7.77 -15.10 -14.13
N PHE A 616 -7.09 -14.43 -15.07
CA PHE A 616 -7.27 -14.65 -16.50
C PHE A 616 -6.99 -16.11 -16.92
N LEU A 617 -5.89 -16.69 -16.42
CA LEU A 617 -5.54 -18.09 -16.66
C LEU A 617 -6.53 -19.07 -16.00
N GLN A 618 -6.99 -18.77 -14.78
CA GLN A 618 -7.96 -19.60 -14.08
C GLN A 618 -9.32 -19.57 -14.78
N LEU A 619 -9.77 -18.40 -15.22
CA LEU A 619 -11.03 -18.22 -15.94
C LEU A 619 -11.02 -19.00 -17.26
N ALA A 620 -9.89 -19.00 -17.99
CA ALA A 620 -9.76 -19.80 -19.20
C ALA A 620 -9.85 -21.32 -18.93
N ALA A 621 -9.33 -21.79 -17.80
CA ALA A 621 -9.46 -23.19 -17.39
C ALA A 621 -10.90 -23.53 -17.00
N ASP A 622 -11.54 -22.70 -16.18
CA ASP A 622 -12.91 -22.91 -15.71
C ASP A 622 -13.93 -22.82 -16.85
N ALA A 623 -13.68 -21.97 -17.85
CA ALA A 623 -14.56 -21.75 -19.01
C ALA A 623 -14.40 -22.79 -20.14
N SER A 624 -13.42 -23.69 -20.03
CA SER A 624 -13.21 -24.79 -20.98
C SER A 624 -14.30 -25.87 -20.84
N PRO A 625 -14.71 -26.56 -21.93
CA PRO A 625 -14.21 -26.45 -23.30
C PRO A 625 -14.96 -25.43 -24.17
N ASP A 626 -16.13 -24.95 -23.73
CA ASP A 626 -17.05 -24.22 -24.61
C ASP A 626 -16.59 -22.81 -24.96
N TYR A 627 -15.71 -22.21 -24.15
CA TYR A 627 -15.36 -20.80 -24.29
C TYR A 627 -13.86 -20.54 -24.40
N THR A 628 -13.53 -19.50 -25.17
CA THR A 628 -12.22 -18.83 -25.18
C THR A 628 -12.34 -17.49 -24.46
N VAL A 629 -11.34 -17.17 -23.64
CA VAL A 629 -11.30 -15.92 -22.88
C VAL A 629 -10.26 -14.99 -23.50
N PHE A 630 -10.58 -13.70 -23.59
CA PHE A 630 -9.66 -12.70 -24.15
C PHE A 630 -9.66 -11.38 -23.40
N TYR A 631 -8.58 -10.64 -23.62
CA TYR A 631 -8.28 -9.36 -23.00
C TYR A 631 -7.84 -8.35 -24.06
N ASN A 632 -8.36 -7.13 -23.94
CA ASN A 632 -7.92 -5.96 -24.70
C ASN A 632 -7.19 -5.02 -23.75
N GLY A 633 -5.94 -4.66 -24.04
CA GLY A 633 -5.22 -3.63 -23.27
C GLY A 633 -5.92 -2.28 -23.31
N PRO A 634 -5.63 -1.38 -22.35
CA PRO A 634 -6.33 -0.08 -22.20
C PRO A 634 -6.27 0.77 -23.48
N ALA A 635 -5.16 0.69 -24.23
CA ALA A 635 -4.97 1.36 -25.51
C ALA A 635 -5.07 0.40 -26.72
N CYS A 636 -5.81 -0.71 -26.61
CA CYS A 636 -5.94 -1.77 -27.64
C CYS A 636 -7.36 -2.33 -27.77
N GLY A 637 -8.38 -1.47 -27.64
CA GLY A 637 -9.77 -1.84 -27.88
C GLY A 637 -10.53 -2.25 -26.62
N ALA A 638 -10.02 -1.91 -25.43
CA ALA A 638 -10.78 -2.00 -24.19
C ALA A 638 -11.99 -1.07 -24.25
N SER A 639 -13.17 -1.58 -23.90
CA SER A 639 -14.40 -0.80 -23.90
C SER A 639 -14.45 0.20 -22.73
N ALA A 640 -13.93 -0.22 -21.58
CA ALA A 640 -13.67 0.60 -20.39
C ALA A 640 -12.18 0.48 -19.99
N PRO A 641 -11.29 1.36 -20.47
CA PRO A 641 -9.86 1.32 -20.10
C PRO A 641 -9.59 1.56 -18.61
N ASP A 642 -10.55 2.15 -17.91
CA ASP A 642 -10.50 2.50 -16.50
C ASP A 642 -11.13 1.45 -15.56
N HIS A 643 -11.74 0.39 -16.10
CA HIS A 643 -12.36 -0.69 -15.32
C HIS A 643 -11.93 -2.06 -15.88
N LEU A 644 -11.23 -2.85 -15.07
CA LEU A 644 -10.73 -4.17 -15.42
C LEU A 644 -11.85 -5.12 -15.89
N HIS A 645 -11.71 -5.64 -17.10
CA HIS A 645 -12.61 -6.64 -17.66
C HIS A 645 -11.93 -7.54 -18.70
N PHE A 646 -12.44 -8.76 -18.78
CA PHE A 646 -12.19 -9.73 -19.84
C PHE A 646 -13.45 -9.94 -20.67
N GLN A 647 -13.32 -10.72 -21.74
CA GLN A 647 -14.45 -11.16 -22.53
C GLN A 647 -14.36 -12.67 -22.77
N MET A 648 -15.50 -13.32 -22.84
CA MET A 648 -15.64 -14.76 -23.02
C MET A 648 -16.57 -15.02 -24.20
N ILE A 649 -16.12 -15.82 -25.16
CA ILE A 649 -16.80 -16.11 -26.43
C ILE A 649 -16.72 -17.61 -26.73
N PRO A 650 -17.63 -18.17 -27.56
CA PRO A 650 -17.58 -19.59 -27.87
C PRO A 650 -16.26 -19.99 -28.55
N TYR A 651 -15.75 -21.17 -28.18
CA TYR A 651 -14.40 -21.63 -28.51
C TYR A 651 -14.07 -21.61 -30.01
N ASP A 652 -15.02 -22.05 -30.84
CA ASP A 652 -14.85 -22.26 -32.28
C ASP A 652 -15.12 -21.03 -33.16
N THR A 653 -15.35 -19.86 -32.55
CA THR A 653 -15.70 -18.62 -33.30
C THR A 653 -14.50 -17.96 -34.00
N LEU A 654 -13.27 -18.39 -33.70
CA LEU A 654 -12.04 -17.79 -34.22
C LEU A 654 -11.10 -18.87 -34.80
N PRO A 655 -11.28 -19.23 -36.10
CA PRO A 655 -10.48 -20.25 -36.79
C PRO A 655 -8.98 -19.94 -36.80
N PHE A 656 -8.62 -18.66 -36.88
CA PHE A 656 -7.22 -18.23 -36.84
C PHE A 656 -6.46 -18.79 -35.63
N LEU A 657 -7.08 -18.77 -34.44
CA LEU A 657 -6.43 -19.21 -33.21
C LEU A 657 -6.14 -20.73 -33.22
N THR A 658 -6.95 -21.53 -33.92
CA THR A 658 -6.71 -22.97 -34.12
C THR A 658 -5.66 -23.24 -35.20
N GLU A 659 -5.58 -22.41 -36.23
CA GLU A 659 -4.71 -22.60 -37.40
C GLU A 659 -3.24 -22.18 -37.17
N LEU A 660 -2.94 -21.50 -36.05
CA LEU A 660 -1.59 -21.08 -35.63
C LEU A 660 -0.63 -22.23 -35.24
N THR A 661 -0.58 -23.31 -36.00
CA THR A 661 0.25 -24.50 -35.73
C THR A 661 1.62 -24.46 -36.42
N LYS A 662 1.80 -23.59 -37.41
CA LYS A 662 3.02 -23.53 -38.26
C LYS A 662 4.06 -22.50 -37.82
N LEU A 663 3.90 -21.87 -36.65
CA LEU A 663 4.84 -20.86 -36.18
C LEU A 663 6.18 -21.49 -35.73
N PRO A 664 7.33 -20.86 -36.03
CA PRO A 664 8.62 -21.30 -35.51
C PRO A 664 8.61 -21.46 -33.99
N VAL A 665 8.95 -22.66 -33.51
CA VAL A 665 9.01 -22.99 -32.09
C VAL A 665 10.35 -22.56 -31.52
N MET A 666 10.29 -21.79 -30.44
CA MET A 666 11.41 -21.38 -29.61
C MET A 666 11.23 -21.98 -28.21
N LYS A 667 11.97 -23.05 -27.92
CA LYS A 667 11.97 -23.64 -26.58
C LYS A 667 12.79 -22.72 -25.65
N ILE A 668 12.13 -22.14 -24.64
CA ILE A 668 12.79 -21.28 -23.65
C ILE A 668 13.31 -22.12 -22.48
N ASP A 669 12.45 -23.00 -21.96
CA ASP A 669 12.80 -24.01 -20.96
C ASP A 669 11.85 -25.23 -21.10
N ASP A 670 11.97 -26.23 -20.23
CA ASP A 670 11.14 -27.44 -20.26
C ASP A 670 9.68 -27.23 -19.84
N SER A 671 9.36 -26.06 -19.27
CA SER A 671 8.05 -25.76 -18.70
C SER A 671 7.13 -24.94 -19.63
N VAL A 672 7.69 -24.16 -20.56
CA VAL A 672 6.92 -23.33 -21.50
C VAL A 672 7.46 -23.43 -22.92
N CYS A 673 6.58 -23.78 -23.86
CA CYS A 673 6.82 -23.69 -25.28
C CYS A 673 6.41 -22.30 -25.79
N VAL A 674 7.27 -21.61 -26.53
CA VAL A 674 6.94 -20.30 -27.12
C VAL A 674 7.13 -20.35 -28.62
N SER A 675 6.14 -19.90 -29.37
CA SER A 675 6.24 -19.76 -30.83
C SER A 675 5.93 -18.32 -31.21
N ALA A 676 6.64 -17.78 -32.19
CA ALA A 676 6.39 -16.41 -32.66
C ALA A 676 6.62 -16.30 -34.16
N GLY A 677 5.91 -15.39 -34.81
CA GLY A 677 6.08 -15.11 -36.23
C GLY A 677 5.10 -14.07 -36.76
N GLU A 678 5.08 -13.95 -38.08
CA GLU A 678 4.16 -13.08 -38.82
C GLU A 678 3.17 -13.92 -39.63
N SER A 679 1.91 -13.51 -39.67
CA SER A 679 0.89 -14.05 -40.57
C SER A 679 -0.05 -12.91 -40.99
N CYS A 680 -0.46 -12.86 -42.26
CA CYS A 680 -1.28 -11.78 -42.84
C CYS A 680 -0.85 -10.35 -42.41
N GLY A 681 0.46 -10.09 -42.26
CA GLY A 681 0.96 -8.76 -41.88
C GLY A 681 0.81 -8.40 -40.40
N ARG A 682 0.41 -9.33 -39.53
CA ARG A 682 0.40 -9.17 -38.07
C ARG A 682 1.42 -10.11 -37.42
N THR A 683 2.04 -9.62 -36.36
CA THR A 683 2.93 -10.42 -35.51
C THR A 683 2.16 -11.06 -34.37
N VAL A 684 2.52 -12.31 -34.04
CA VAL A 684 1.85 -13.09 -32.99
C VAL A 684 2.87 -13.85 -32.16
N VAL A 685 2.61 -13.92 -30.85
CA VAL A 685 3.37 -14.75 -29.90
C VAL A 685 2.41 -15.72 -29.23
N VAL A 686 2.73 -17.01 -29.29
CA VAL A 686 1.98 -18.09 -28.66
C VAL A 686 2.83 -18.67 -27.55
N MET A 687 2.29 -18.79 -26.34
CA MET A 687 2.93 -19.47 -25.21
C MET A 687 2.05 -20.61 -24.72
N GLU A 688 2.63 -21.79 -24.55
CA GLU A 688 1.90 -22.99 -24.14
C GLU A 688 2.57 -23.68 -22.96
N SER A 689 1.78 -24.10 -21.98
CA SER A 689 2.28 -24.81 -20.80
C SER A 689 1.16 -25.58 -20.10
N ASN A 690 1.50 -26.67 -19.41
CA ASN A 690 0.63 -27.33 -18.43
C ASN A 690 0.86 -26.82 -16.99
N ASN A 691 1.65 -25.76 -16.82
CA ASN A 691 1.96 -25.13 -15.54
C ASN A 691 1.62 -23.64 -15.59
N ALA A 692 0.49 -23.27 -14.98
CA ALA A 692 0.02 -21.88 -14.95
C ALA A 692 1.04 -20.89 -14.34
N ALA A 693 1.81 -21.31 -13.32
CA ALA A 693 2.81 -20.45 -12.68
C ALA A 693 4.01 -20.19 -13.60
N ALA A 694 4.47 -21.21 -14.32
CA ALA A 694 5.52 -21.07 -15.32
C ALA A 694 5.08 -20.18 -16.49
N LEU A 695 3.86 -20.40 -16.99
CA LEU A 695 3.26 -19.60 -18.05
C LEU A 695 3.11 -18.13 -17.63
N LYS A 696 2.59 -17.89 -16.42
CA LYS A 696 2.51 -16.55 -15.81
C LYS A 696 3.86 -15.85 -15.80
N LYS A 697 4.90 -16.52 -15.28
CA LYS A 697 6.26 -15.98 -15.20
C LYS A 697 6.79 -15.58 -16.58
N HIS A 698 6.59 -16.43 -17.59
CA HIS A 698 7.09 -16.20 -18.95
C HIS A 698 6.32 -15.10 -19.68
N PHE A 699 5.01 -15.05 -19.49
CA PHE A 699 4.19 -13.98 -20.06
C PHE A 699 4.54 -12.61 -19.45
N LEU A 700 4.80 -12.53 -18.14
CA LEU A 700 5.30 -11.29 -17.53
C LEU A 700 6.68 -10.87 -18.06
N ARG A 701 7.56 -11.83 -18.39
CA ARG A 701 8.84 -11.54 -19.06
C ARG A 701 8.62 -10.99 -20.47
N LEU A 702 7.64 -11.52 -21.23
CA LEU A 702 7.26 -11.01 -22.55
C LEU A 702 6.81 -9.55 -22.46
N LEU A 703 5.90 -9.23 -21.53
CA LEU A 703 5.42 -7.85 -21.36
C LEU A 703 6.55 -6.90 -20.98
N LYS A 704 7.43 -7.31 -20.05
CA LYS A 704 8.59 -6.49 -19.65
C LYS A 704 9.59 -6.29 -20.79
N ALA A 705 9.84 -7.32 -21.59
CA ALA A 705 10.67 -7.22 -22.78
C ALA A 705 10.06 -6.26 -23.82
N ALA A 706 8.74 -6.35 -24.04
CA ALA A 706 8.01 -5.44 -24.91
C ALA A 706 8.08 -3.99 -24.43
N GLN A 707 7.89 -3.74 -23.12
CA GLN A 707 8.06 -2.42 -22.53
C GLN A 707 9.45 -1.84 -22.77
N THR A 708 10.48 -2.68 -22.63
CA THR A 708 11.88 -2.26 -22.83
C THR A 708 12.14 -1.88 -24.29
N VAL A 709 11.69 -2.70 -25.24
CA VAL A 709 11.89 -2.46 -26.68
C VAL A 709 11.07 -1.26 -27.16
N LEU A 710 9.85 -1.10 -26.66
CA LEU A 710 8.94 0.00 -27.02
C LEU A 710 9.17 1.29 -26.22
N SER A 711 10.10 1.29 -25.25
CA SER A 711 10.35 2.42 -24.34
C SER A 711 9.08 2.96 -23.68
N SER A 712 8.20 2.05 -23.22
CA SER A 712 6.93 2.41 -22.56
C SER A 712 7.04 2.25 -21.04
N GLY A 713 6.49 3.23 -20.30
CA GLY A 713 6.39 3.20 -18.84
C GLY A 713 5.16 2.46 -18.29
N ASP A 714 4.18 2.18 -19.15
CA ASP A 714 2.89 1.56 -18.81
C ASP A 714 2.76 0.15 -19.42
N GLU A 715 1.61 -0.51 -19.27
CA GLU A 715 1.32 -1.79 -19.96
C GLU A 715 1.58 -1.65 -21.47
N PRO A 716 2.36 -2.55 -22.10
CA PRO A 716 2.56 -2.49 -23.53
C PRO A 716 1.23 -2.77 -24.22
N ARG A 717 0.97 -2.06 -25.31
CA ARG A 717 -0.23 -2.26 -26.14
C ARG A 717 -0.33 -3.72 -26.58
N VAL A 718 -1.31 -4.45 -26.03
CA VAL A 718 -1.44 -5.90 -26.24
C VAL A 718 -2.90 -6.34 -26.32
N ASN A 719 -3.17 -7.33 -27.18
CA ASN A 719 -4.37 -8.14 -27.16
C ASN A 719 -3.99 -9.58 -26.82
N VAL A 720 -4.74 -10.24 -25.93
CA VAL A 720 -4.38 -11.58 -25.42
C VAL A 720 -5.59 -12.49 -25.46
N PHE A 721 -5.41 -13.71 -25.96
CA PHE A 721 -6.36 -14.81 -25.85
C PHE A 721 -5.78 -15.89 -24.96
N CYS A 722 -6.63 -16.55 -24.18
CA CYS A 722 -6.28 -17.75 -23.42
C CYS A 722 -7.28 -18.86 -23.69
N ARG A 723 -6.76 -20.02 -24.09
CA ARG A 723 -7.48 -21.28 -24.22
C ARG A 723 -6.90 -22.30 -23.27
N TYR A 724 -7.74 -23.20 -22.78
CA TYR A 724 -7.32 -24.35 -21.99
C TYR A 724 -7.95 -25.62 -22.57
N GLU A 725 -7.12 -26.57 -22.98
CA GLU A 725 -7.56 -27.85 -23.53
C GLU A 725 -6.55 -28.93 -23.13
N LYS A 726 -7.03 -30.14 -22.80
CA LYS A 726 -6.17 -31.32 -22.50
C LYS A 726 -5.07 -31.01 -21.46
N ASN A 727 -5.46 -30.33 -20.39
CA ASN A 727 -4.56 -29.90 -19.31
C ASN A 727 -3.40 -28.98 -19.75
N ARG A 728 -3.63 -28.15 -20.77
CA ARG A 728 -2.64 -27.24 -21.32
C ARG A 728 -3.26 -25.89 -21.60
N TRP A 729 -2.65 -24.83 -21.05
CA TRP A 729 -2.96 -23.45 -21.41
C TRP A 729 -2.24 -23.06 -22.69
N ARG A 730 -2.92 -22.31 -23.55
CA ARG A 730 -2.40 -21.67 -24.75
C ARG A 730 -2.74 -20.19 -24.71
N LEU A 731 -1.73 -19.34 -24.53
CA LEU A 731 -1.83 -17.89 -24.58
C LEU A 731 -1.41 -17.39 -25.96
N THR A 732 -2.29 -16.70 -26.68
CA THR A 732 -1.98 -16.06 -27.97
C THR A 732 -2.01 -14.55 -27.80
N SER A 733 -0.90 -13.90 -28.11
CA SER A 733 -0.68 -12.47 -27.83
C SER A 733 -0.33 -11.72 -29.10
N PHE A 734 -1.02 -10.60 -29.32
CA PHE A 734 -0.73 -9.64 -30.37
C PHE A 734 -0.15 -8.38 -29.73
N LEU A 735 1.16 -8.22 -29.83
CA LEU A 735 1.83 -6.98 -29.42
C LEU A 735 1.62 -5.92 -30.48
N ARG A 736 1.32 -4.70 -30.06
CA ARG A 736 0.83 -3.64 -30.94
C ARG A 736 1.68 -2.38 -30.82
N ARG A 737 1.81 -1.64 -31.92
CA ARG A 737 2.45 -0.32 -31.96
C ARG A 737 1.46 0.84 -32.01
N LYS A 738 0.25 0.64 -32.55
CA LYS A 738 -0.81 1.68 -32.63
C LYS A 738 -2.17 1.17 -32.12
N HIS A 739 -2.99 2.09 -31.59
CA HIS A 739 -4.36 1.80 -31.17
C HIS A 739 -5.34 1.72 -32.36
N ARG A 740 -5.26 2.65 -33.31
CA ARG A 740 -6.07 2.68 -34.52
C ARG A 740 -5.17 2.90 -35.73
N PRO A 741 -5.50 2.33 -36.91
CA PRO A 741 -4.78 2.61 -38.15
C PRO A 741 -5.05 4.05 -38.60
N ASP A 742 -4.15 4.62 -39.40
CA ASP A 742 -4.26 5.98 -39.94
C ASP A 742 -5.53 6.13 -40.79
N ALA A 743 -5.94 5.06 -41.49
CA ALA A 743 -7.18 5.01 -42.27
C ALA A 743 -8.46 5.26 -41.44
N TYR A 744 -8.41 5.05 -40.11
CA TYR A 744 -9.52 5.38 -39.21
C TYR A 744 -9.76 6.88 -39.09
N PHE A 745 -8.68 7.67 -39.17
CA PHE A 745 -8.68 9.12 -39.01
C PHE A 745 -8.74 9.88 -40.34
N ALA A 746 -8.68 9.17 -41.48
CA ALA A 746 -8.84 9.79 -42.79
C ALA A 746 -10.22 10.46 -42.96
N GLU A 747 -10.31 11.42 -43.87
CA GLU A 747 -11.54 12.16 -44.15
C GLU A 747 -12.26 11.65 -45.42
N GLY A 748 -13.57 11.87 -45.49
CA GLY A 748 -14.39 11.56 -46.67
C GLY A 748 -14.42 10.08 -47.05
N GLY A 749 -14.32 9.80 -48.36
CA GLY A 749 -14.40 8.46 -48.93
C GLY A 749 -13.20 7.54 -48.65
N GLN A 750 -12.10 8.09 -48.11
CA GLN A 750 -10.88 7.34 -47.76
C GLN A 750 -10.92 6.79 -46.32
N ARG A 751 -11.94 7.16 -45.53
CA ARG A 751 -12.07 6.75 -44.13
C ARG A 751 -12.57 5.31 -44.00
N ILE A 752 -11.75 4.47 -43.35
CA ILE A 752 -12.10 3.09 -42.98
C ILE A 752 -12.38 3.04 -41.47
N PHE A 753 -13.64 2.82 -41.08
CA PHE A 753 -14.06 2.88 -39.68
C PHE A 753 -13.81 1.55 -38.93
N VAL A 754 -12.55 1.10 -38.92
CA VAL A 754 -12.09 -0.12 -38.23
C VAL A 754 -11.11 0.25 -37.13
N SER A 755 -11.41 -0.17 -35.90
CA SER A 755 -10.59 0.06 -34.71
C SER A 755 -10.21 -1.30 -34.10
N PRO A 756 -9.13 -1.95 -34.58
CA PRO A 756 -8.87 -3.36 -34.24
C PRO A 756 -8.77 -3.61 -32.73
N GLY A 757 -9.59 -4.53 -32.23
CA GLY A 757 -9.45 -5.18 -30.92
C GLY A 757 -8.96 -6.62 -31.06
N ALA A 758 -9.01 -7.42 -29.98
CA ALA A 758 -8.55 -8.80 -30.01
C ALA A 758 -9.24 -9.64 -31.10
N ILE A 759 -10.57 -9.53 -31.24
CA ILE A 759 -11.35 -10.29 -32.23
C ILE A 759 -10.93 -9.93 -33.68
N ASP A 760 -10.76 -8.63 -33.97
CA ASP A 760 -10.26 -8.19 -35.28
C ASP A 760 -8.84 -8.72 -35.53
N MET A 761 -7.95 -8.64 -34.52
CA MET A 761 -6.61 -9.20 -34.60
C MET A 761 -6.59 -10.72 -34.79
N ALA A 762 -7.67 -11.42 -34.42
CA ALA A 762 -7.86 -12.85 -34.63
C ALA A 762 -8.61 -13.18 -35.94
N GLY A 763 -8.75 -12.23 -36.87
CA GLY A 763 -9.25 -12.50 -38.22
C GLY A 763 -10.76 -12.34 -38.43
N VAL A 764 -11.49 -11.83 -37.44
CA VAL A 764 -12.91 -11.46 -37.60
C VAL A 764 -13.05 -9.95 -37.45
N ILE A 765 -13.10 -9.24 -38.58
CA ILE A 765 -13.12 -7.77 -38.61
C ILE A 765 -14.56 -7.26 -38.53
N ILE A 766 -14.83 -6.39 -37.55
CA ILE A 766 -16.18 -5.86 -37.33
C ILE A 766 -16.30 -4.47 -37.95
N THR A 767 -17.24 -4.33 -38.89
CA THR A 767 -17.48 -3.10 -39.66
C THR A 767 -18.85 -2.50 -39.32
N PRO A 768 -18.90 -1.32 -38.69
CA PRO A 768 -20.17 -0.63 -38.43
C PRO A 768 -20.78 0.02 -39.68
N ARG A 769 -19.97 0.29 -40.71
CA ARG A 769 -20.40 0.96 -41.95
C ARG A 769 -20.50 -0.04 -43.09
N LEU A 770 -21.60 0.04 -43.84
CA LEU A 770 -21.84 -0.85 -44.99
C LEU A 770 -20.81 -0.62 -46.10
N ALA A 771 -20.29 0.60 -46.26
CA ALA A 771 -19.25 0.92 -47.23
C ALA A 771 -17.95 0.14 -46.93
N ASP A 772 -17.49 0.18 -45.68
CA ASP A 772 -16.31 -0.58 -45.24
C ASP A 772 -16.54 -2.09 -45.40
N PHE A 773 -17.74 -2.57 -45.04
CA PHE A 773 -18.12 -3.96 -45.25
C PHE A 773 -18.09 -4.37 -46.72
N LYS A 774 -18.40 -3.50 -47.68
CA LYS A 774 -18.39 -3.84 -49.12
C LYS A 774 -17.01 -3.72 -49.75
N ASN A 775 -16.22 -2.75 -49.31
CA ASN A 775 -15.02 -2.32 -50.03
C ASN A 775 -13.71 -2.87 -49.46
N LEU A 776 -13.68 -3.32 -48.20
CA LEU A 776 -12.46 -3.90 -47.61
C LEU A 776 -12.01 -5.16 -48.37
N ASP A 777 -10.72 -5.26 -48.65
CA ASP A 777 -10.11 -6.41 -49.32
C ASP A 777 -8.87 -6.93 -48.55
N GLY A 778 -8.28 -8.00 -49.08
CA GLY A 778 -7.11 -8.67 -48.50
C GLY A 778 -5.93 -7.75 -48.26
N ASP A 779 -5.61 -6.90 -49.23
CA ASP A 779 -4.43 -6.03 -49.16
C ASP A 779 -4.64 -4.85 -48.22
N THR A 780 -5.84 -4.26 -48.21
CA THR A 780 -6.20 -3.20 -47.27
C THR A 780 -6.15 -3.69 -45.83
N VAL A 781 -6.69 -4.89 -45.57
CA VAL A 781 -6.66 -5.51 -44.24
C VAL A 781 -5.23 -5.86 -43.82
N ARG A 782 -4.42 -6.42 -44.72
CA ARG A 782 -2.99 -6.68 -44.46
C ARG A 782 -2.26 -5.40 -44.07
N ASN A 783 -2.56 -4.29 -44.74
CA ASN A 783 -1.96 -2.99 -44.43
C ASN A 783 -2.40 -2.47 -43.06
N ILE A 784 -3.69 -2.57 -42.71
CA ILE A 784 -4.19 -2.24 -41.38
C ILE A 784 -3.47 -3.06 -40.31
N TYR A 785 -3.33 -4.37 -40.51
CA TYR A 785 -2.62 -5.24 -39.56
C TYR A 785 -1.15 -4.87 -39.41
N ARG A 786 -0.43 -4.61 -40.51
CA ARG A 786 0.96 -4.13 -40.48
C ARG A 786 1.09 -2.81 -39.73
N GLU A 787 0.11 -1.93 -39.88
CA GLU A 787 0.13 -0.63 -39.24
C GLU A 787 -0.04 -0.73 -37.72
N VAL A 788 -0.96 -1.57 -37.24
CA VAL A 788 -1.25 -1.67 -35.80
C VAL A 788 -0.35 -2.66 -35.07
N SER A 789 0.16 -3.69 -35.75
CA SER A 789 1.00 -4.74 -35.15
C SER A 789 2.43 -4.28 -34.94
N LEU A 790 3.13 -4.93 -34.02
CA LEU A 790 4.56 -4.76 -33.87
C LEU A 790 5.29 -5.24 -35.14
N ASP A 791 6.36 -4.57 -35.54
CA ASP A 791 7.21 -5.00 -36.66
C ASP A 791 8.06 -6.23 -36.30
N GLY A 792 8.51 -6.97 -37.32
CA GLY A 792 9.28 -8.20 -37.15
C GLY A 792 10.62 -8.00 -36.44
N GLU A 793 11.31 -6.87 -36.65
CA GLU A 793 12.60 -6.60 -36.01
C GLU A 793 12.44 -6.39 -34.49
N SER A 794 11.41 -5.64 -34.10
CA SER A 794 11.04 -5.44 -32.70
C SER A 794 10.58 -6.74 -32.05
N LEU A 795 9.78 -7.56 -32.76
CA LEU A 795 9.38 -8.88 -32.28
C LEU A 795 10.59 -9.77 -32.01
N ASP A 796 11.54 -9.82 -32.95
CA ASP A 796 12.79 -10.58 -32.81
C ASP A 796 13.63 -10.12 -31.61
N LYS A 797 13.73 -8.81 -31.37
CA LYS A 797 14.43 -8.27 -30.20
C LYS A 797 13.77 -8.74 -28.90
N ILE A 798 12.44 -8.71 -28.85
CA ILE A 798 11.65 -9.16 -27.69
C ILE A 798 11.85 -10.66 -27.48
N THR A 799 11.66 -11.50 -28.49
CA THR A 799 11.73 -12.96 -28.37
C THR A 799 13.14 -13.44 -28.01
N ARG A 800 14.19 -12.84 -28.59
CA ARG A 800 15.60 -13.14 -28.22
C ARG A 800 15.92 -12.78 -26.76
N SER A 801 15.25 -11.79 -26.18
CA SER A 801 15.43 -11.46 -24.76
C SER A 801 14.84 -12.53 -23.83
N LEU A 802 13.92 -13.35 -24.32
CA LEU A 802 13.30 -14.43 -23.54
C LEU A 802 14.21 -15.66 -23.43
N THR A 803 15.01 -15.95 -24.46
CA THR A 803 15.94 -17.08 -24.51
C THR A 803 17.30 -16.80 -23.86
N LYS A 804 17.71 -15.53 -23.75
CA LYS A 804 18.87 -15.15 -22.95
C LYS A 804 18.57 -15.43 -21.48
N CYS A 805 19.07 -16.57 -20.97
CA CYS A 805 19.34 -16.71 -19.54
C CYS A 805 20.08 -15.43 -19.10
N PRO A 806 19.70 -14.78 -17.98
CA PRO A 806 20.50 -13.71 -17.44
C PRO A 806 21.86 -14.30 -17.13
N THR A 807 22.81 -14.10 -18.03
CA THR A 807 24.21 -14.36 -17.74
C THR A 807 24.52 -13.52 -16.53
N LYS A 808 24.97 -14.20 -15.46
CA LYS A 808 25.57 -13.58 -14.28
C LYS A 808 26.53 -12.50 -14.80
N LYS A 809 26.14 -11.24 -14.68
CA LYS A 809 26.99 -10.07 -14.85
C LYS A 809 26.83 -9.21 -13.62
#